data_AF-A0A1H1VS23-F1
#
_entry.id   AF-A0A1H1VS23-F1
#
_cell.length_a   1.000
_cell.length_b   1.000
_cell.length_c   1.000
_cell.angle_alpha   90.00
_cell.angle_beta   90.00
_cell.angle_gamma   90.00
#
_symmetry.space_group_name_H-M   'P 1'
#
loop_
_entity.id
_entity.type
_entity.pdbx_description
1 polymer ?
#
loop_
_entity_poly.entity_id
_entity_poly.type
_entity_poly.pdbx_seq_one_letter_code
_entity_poly.pdbx_strand_id
1 'polypeptide(L)'
;MSTGQLVVLDHVVAVLTAALWLAAGAVAAAGRTRVALGLAAGGVLAVAGRLTLVGVLADRGWWFVQEKVLVGVPLLVVTVAAAAVLAGRPLLRGGDLPPAAVTSLFAVGYAALAGFVVTYVGGYPLTWSVALLALAGVGGAVLVTAQAVTGPAVASAEAASGQVAAASRTLSVPARRVGALPAGRGPNPAEQQAAAEQQAAAEQQAAAEQPAAAEQQSAAEQPAAAEQPAAGGPLTRRRFLGVAAAGAGAAGIGLAFVRAPSADAGGGAAAVHPAEHGTPVTDLRGPTTPAAGGGVQTYSVTARRSAVALTSGREVDAWTFDGRLPGPPLTAVQGDLVEVTLRNEDIDDGVTIHWHGYDVACGEDGAPGATQDVVAAGAEFGYRFRADQAGTFWYHTHQVSHIGVRRGLFGTLVVTPRDAAPDDVDLVLPVHTYDGVLAIGDDDGVLEPDAAPGASVRLRLLNTDSEPHRFGLAGTAFRLAAVDGRDVHEPGEVSERALRLPAGGRYDLTFTMPDGPVALTVDGDVRLRLGGDSDPSTGGWPELDPLHYGGPDDVPFTLDTEYDRHFTMVLDRGAAMVDGRPAFAQTVNGRGHPSIPEQLVAEGDLVRFTVVNRSLETHPWHLHGHGVLVLARDGRAATGSPLWVDTFDVRPGEVWDVAFEANNPGVWMNHCHNLPHAEQGMMLRLRYDGVTAVGGGHAGH
;
A
#
# COMPACT_ATOMS: atom_id res chain seq x y z
N MET A 1 9.87 5.39 -21.04
CA MET A 1 8.80 5.28 -20.03
C MET A 1 8.99 3.99 -19.25
N SER A 2 8.98 4.09 -17.92
CA SER A 2 8.93 2.92 -17.03
C SER A 2 7.60 2.17 -17.19
N THR A 3 7.50 0.98 -16.61
CA THR A 3 6.26 0.19 -16.66
C THR A 3 5.12 0.91 -15.93
N GLY A 4 5.35 1.46 -14.73
CA GLY A 4 4.38 2.31 -14.04
C GLY A 4 3.89 3.51 -14.86
N GLN A 5 4.77 4.16 -15.63
CA GLN A 5 4.36 5.26 -16.53
C GLN A 5 3.46 4.77 -17.68
N LEU A 6 3.66 3.56 -18.21
CA LEU A 6 2.75 2.95 -19.20
C LEU A 6 1.41 2.55 -18.58
N VAL A 7 1.42 2.07 -17.33
CA VAL A 7 0.20 1.74 -16.58
C VAL A 7 -0.64 3.01 -16.36
N VAL A 8 -0.04 4.11 -15.92
CA VAL A 8 -0.74 5.42 -15.81
C VAL A 8 -1.29 5.88 -17.16
N LEU A 9 -0.52 5.72 -18.25
CA LEU A 9 -0.97 6.09 -19.59
C LEU A 9 -2.16 5.23 -20.07
N ASP A 10 -2.17 3.91 -19.85
CA ASP A 10 -3.31 3.04 -20.16
C ASP A 10 -4.57 3.46 -19.38
N HIS A 11 -4.43 3.81 -18.10
CA HIS A 11 -5.54 4.33 -17.29
C HIS A 11 -6.12 5.64 -17.85
N VAL A 12 -5.27 6.61 -18.22
CA VAL A 12 -5.70 7.86 -18.86
C VAL A 12 -6.42 7.59 -20.19
N VAL A 13 -5.86 6.70 -21.03
CA VAL A 13 -6.47 6.34 -22.32
C VAL A 13 -7.79 5.57 -22.12
N ALA A 14 -7.92 4.75 -21.08
CA ALA A 14 -9.15 4.05 -20.73
C ALA A 14 -10.28 5.02 -20.33
N VAL A 15 -9.99 6.00 -19.46
CA VAL A 15 -10.95 7.05 -19.07
C VAL A 15 -11.33 7.92 -20.27
N LEU A 16 -10.35 8.34 -21.08
CA LEU A 16 -10.57 9.10 -22.31
C LEU A 16 -11.46 8.33 -23.30
N THR A 17 -11.23 7.02 -23.45
CA THR A 17 -12.06 6.14 -24.30
C THR A 17 -13.50 6.15 -23.81
N ALA A 18 -13.74 5.93 -22.51
CA ALA A 18 -15.10 5.96 -21.95
C ALA A 18 -15.77 7.33 -22.18
N ALA A 19 -15.08 8.42 -21.87
CA ALA A 19 -15.60 9.78 -22.04
C ALA A 19 -15.98 10.10 -23.49
N LEU A 20 -15.12 9.76 -24.47
CA LEU A 20 -15.37 10.02 -25.90
C LEU A 20 -16.60 9.26 -26.43
N TRP A 21 -16.76 7.98 -26.07
CA TRP A 21 -17.89 7.17 -26.53
C TRP A 21 -19.21 7.54 -25.85
N LEU A 22 -19.19 7.86 -24.54
CA LEU A 22 -20.36 8.39 -23.83
C LEU A 22 -20.78 9.77 -24.40
N ALA A 23 -19.82 10.65 -24.67
CA ALA A 23 -20.08 11.94 -25.30
C ALA A 23 -20.62 11.79 -26.74
N ALA A 24 -20.06 10.87 -27.54
CA ALA A 24 -20.57 10.55 -28.87
C ALA A 24 -22.04 10.10 -28.82
N GLY A 25 -22.40 9.23 -27.86
CA GLY A 25 -23.78 8.82 -27.60
C GLY A 25 -24.70 9.97 -27.22
N ALA A 26 -24.29 10.84 -26.30
CA ALA A 26 -25.10 11.98 -25.85
C ALA A 26 -25.31 13.02 -26.95
N VAL A 27 -24.25 13.34 -27.71
CA VAL A 27 -24.28 14.28 -28.84
C VAL A 27 -25.09 13.73 -30.01
N ALA A 28 -25.06 12.40 -30.23
CA ALA A 28 -25.93 11.70 -31.16
C ALA A 28 -27.42 11.77 -30.75
N ALA A 29 -27.72 11.53 -29.47
CA ALA A 29 -29.08 11.66 -28.93
C ALA A 29 -29.64 13.09 -29.08
N ALA A 30 -28.77 14.10 -29.00
CA ALA A 30 -29.11 15.50 -29.24
C ALA A 30 -29.17 15.92 -30.73
N GLY A 31 -29.16 14.97 -31.67
CA GLY A 31 -29.26 15.23 -33.12
C GLY A 31 -28.03 15.86 -33.77
N ARG A 32 -26.89 15.95 -33.08
CA ARG A 32 -25.67 16.63 -33.57
C ARG A 32 -24.71 15.66 -34.28
N THR A 33 -25.22 14.94 -35.27
CA THR A 33 -24.58 13.78 -35.94
C THR A 33 -23.13 14.02 -36.39
N ARG A 34 -22.78 15.21 -36.90
CA ARG A 34 -21.39 15.53 -37.32
C ARG A 34 -20.40 15.61 -36.15
N VAL A 35 -20.83 16.16 -35.01
CA VAL A 35 -20.00 16.25 -33.81
C VAL A 35 -19.89 14.88 -33.14
N ALA A 36 -20.97 14.10 -33.14
CA ALA A 36 -20.96 12.70 -32.70
C ALA A 36 -19.99 11.84 -33.52
N LEU A 37 -19.93 12.03 -34.85
CA LEU A 37 -18.97 11.34 -35.71
C LEU A 37 -17.52 11.70 -35.36
N GLY A 38 -17.22 12.99 -35.09
CA GLY A 38 -15.88 13.41 -34.65
C GLY A 38 -15.47 12.80 -33.31
N LEU A 39 -16.38 12.77 -32.33
CA LEU A 39 -16.16 12.12 -31.03
C LEU A 39 -15.97 10.60 -31.16
N ALA A 40 -16.79 9.94 -31.99
CA ALA A 40 -16.66 8.50 -32.25
C ALA A 40 -15.33 8.17 -32.98
N ALA A 41 -14.88 9.00 -33.93
CA ALA A 41 -13.60 8.84 -34.60
C ALA A 41 -12.42 8.99 -33.61
N GLY A 42 -12.47 9.98 -32.72
CA GLY A 42 -11.53 10.10 -31.59
C GLY A 42 -11.58 8.88 -30.67
N GLY A 43 -12.79 8.37 -30.39
CA GLY A 43 -13.01 7.16 -29.60
C GLY A 43 -12.40 5.90 -30.24
N VAL A 44 -12.42 5.76 -31.56
CA VAL A 44 -11.74 4.67 -32.28
C VAL A 44 -10.22 4.79 -32.14
N LEU A 45 -9.66 6.00 -32.26
CA LEU A 45 -8.22 6.23 -32.05
C LEU A 45 -7.80 5.92 -30.60
N ALA A 46 -8.61 6.29 -29.61
CA ALA A 46 -8.37 5.97 -28.21
C ALA A 46 -8.41 4.45 -27.95
N VAL A 47 -9.37 3.72 -28.54
CA VAL A 47 -9.40 2.24 -28.50
C VAL A 47 -8.14 1.65 -29.11
N ALA A 48 -7.72 2.10 -30.30
CA ALA A 48 -6.51 1.60 -30.95
C ALA A 48 -5.24 1.88 -30.12
N GLY A 49 -5.13 3.06 -29.52
CA GLY A 49 -4.07 3.39 -28.58
C GLY A 49 -4.08 2.47 -27.35
N ARG A 50 -5.26 2.18 -26.78
CA ARG A 50 -5.41 1.27 -25.64
C ARG A 50 -4.98 -0.16 -25.98
N LEU A 51 -5.39 -0.69 -27.14
CA LEU A 51 -4.97 -2.02 -27.60
C LEU A 51 -3.45 -2.12 -27.76
N THR A 52 -2.80 -1.08 -28.29
CA THR A 52 -1.34 -1.00 -28.38
C THR A 52 -0.69 -0.97 -27.00
N LEU A 53 -1.21 -0.17 -26.06
CA LEU A 53 -0.68 -0.10 -24.68
C LEU A 53 -0.82 -1.43 -23.93
N VAL A 54 -1.97 -2.10 -24.02
CA VAL A 54 -2.18 -3.43 -23.43
C VAL A 54 -1.23 -4.46 -24.04
N GLY A 55 -0.97 -4.40 -25.36
CA GLY A 55 0.02 -5.25 -26.01
C GLY A 55 1.45 -5.00 -25.53
N VAL A 56 1.87 -3.74 -25.41
CA VAL A 56 3.21 -3.36 -24.90
C VAL A 56 3.38 -3.73 -23.42
N LEU A 57 2.32 -3.63 -22.61
CA LEU A 57 2.35 -4.12 -21.23
C LEU A 57 2.52 -5.65 -21.21
N ALA A 58 1.70 -6.40 -21.95
CA ALA A 58 1.81 -7.86 -22.02
C ALA A 58 3.21 -8.35 -22.46
N ASP A 59 3.83 -7.67 -23.44
CA ASP A 59 5.18 -7.96 -23.94
C ASP A 59 6.27 -7.75 -22.87
N ARG A 60 6.08 -6.77 -21.96
CA ARG A 60 7.00 -6.49 -20.83
C ARG A 60 6.82 -7.43 -19.64
N GLY A 61 6.33 -8.65 -19.85
CA GLY A 61 6.07 -9.59 -18.77
C GLY A 61 4.95 -9.14 -17.81
N TRP A 62 4.11 -8.17 -18.18
CA TRP A 62 2.94 -7.81 -17.37
C TRP A 62 1.79 -8.80 -17.61
N TRP A 63 2.04 -10.10 -17.40
CA TRP A 63 1.08 -11.20 -17.65
C TRP A 63 -0.21 -11.07 -16.80
N PHE A 64 -0.20 -10.21 -15.79
CA PHE A 64 -1.36 -9.80 -15.01
C PHE A 64 -2.26 -8.73 -15.66
N VAL A 65 -2.07 -8.36 -16.94
CA VAL A 65 -3.15 -7.68 -17.71
C VAL A 65 -4.34 -8.61 -18.01
N GLN A 66 -4.52 -9.69 -17.24
CA GLN A 66 -5.54 -10.71 -17.42
C GLN A 66 -6.95 -10.11 -17.45
N GLU A 67 -7.28 -9.15 -16.58
CA GLU A 67 -8.58 -8.49 -16.62
C GLU A 67 -8.78 -7.64 -17.88
N LYS A 68 -7.69 -7.03 -18.39
CA LYS A 68 -7.71 -6.27 -19.64
C LYS A 68 -7.85 -7.20 -20.84
N VAL A 69 -7.16 -8.34 -20.87
CA VAL A 69 -7.15 -9.29 -22.00
C VAL A 69 -8.38 -10.19 -22.02
N LEU A 70 -8.90 -10.65 -20.87
CA LEU A 70 -10.04 -11.56 -20.80
C LEU A 70 -11.40 -10.86 -20.73
N VAL A 71 -11.48 -9.65 -20.18
CA VAL A 71 -12.74 -8.91 -20.02
C VAL A 71 -12.73 -7.57 -20.74
N GLY A 72 -11.79 -6.67 -20.40
CA GLY A 72 -11.81 -5.28 -20.87
C GLY A 72 -11.75 -5.15 -22.40
N VAL A 73 -10.74 -5.75 -23.03
CA VAL A 73 -10.50 -5.72 -24.48
C VAL A 73 -11.57 -6.47 -25.26
N PRO A 74 -11.96 -7.73 -24.93
CA PRO A 74 -13.04 -8.42 -25.64
C PRO A 74 -14.36 -7.66 -25.59
N LEU A 75 -14.74 -7.14 -24.43
CA LEU A 75 -15.98 -6.37 -24.25
C LEU A 75 -15.96 -5.05 -25.05
N LEU A 76 -14.80 -4.39 -25.09
CA LEU A 76 -14.58 -3.17 -25.87
C LEU A 76 -14.61 -3.45 -27.39
N VAL A 77 -13.94 -4.50 -27.86
CA VAL A 77 -13.92 -4.88 -29.28
C VAL A 77 -15.30 -5.28 -29.78
N VAL A 78 -16.04 -6.10 -29.02
CA VAL A 78 -17.41 -6.52 -29.38
C VAL A 78 -18.36 -5.33 -29.47
N THR A 79 -18.30 -4.39 -28.52
CA THR A 79 -19.16 -3.20 -28.54
C THR A 79 -18.78 -2.22 -29.65
N VAL A 80 -17.48 -2.01 -29.92
CA VAL A 80 -17.01 -1.19 -31.06
C VAL A 80 -17.47 -1.78 -32.39
N ALA A 81 -17.38 -3.11 -32.57
CA ALA A 81 -17.88 -3.78 -33.77
C ALA A 81 -19.39 -3.59 -33.95
N ALA A 82 -20.18 -3.73 -32.88
CA ALA A 82 -21.61 -3.47 -32.91
C ALA A 82 -21.93 -2.00 -33.27
N ALA A 83 -21.21 -1.04 -32.68
CA ALA A 83 -21.36 0.39 -32.99
C ALA A 83 -20.98 0.73 -34.44
N ALA A 84 -19.92 0.12 -34.98
CA ALA A 84 -19.52 0.30 -36.38
C ALA A 84 -20.62 -0.16 -37.35
N VAL A 85 -21.28 -1.30 -37.07
CA VAL A 85 -22.39 -1.83 -37.87
C VAL A 85 -23.66 -0.97 -37.74
N LEU A 86 -24.05 -0.61 -36.51
CA LEU A 86 -25.33 0.04 -36.23
C LEU A 86 -25.29 1.56 -36.45
N ALA A 87 -24.22 2.24 -36.05
CA ALA A 87 -24.08 3.70 -36.10
C ALA A 87 -23.19 4.22 -37.23
N GLY A 88 -22.22 3.43 -37.71
CA GLY A 88 -21.21 3.91 -38.67
C GLY A 88 -21.79 4.48 -39.97
N ARG A 89 -22.65 3.73 -40.67
CA ARG A 89 -23.30 4.21 -41.91
C ARG A 89 -24.25 5.41 -41.67
N PRO A 90 -25.12 5.42 -40.65
CA PRO A 90 -25.91 6.61 -40.30
C PRO A 90 -25.07 7.85 -39.98
N LEU A 91 -24.03 7.74 -39.15
CA LEU A 91 -23.14 8.85 -38.78
C LEU A 91 -22.48 9.49 -40.01
N LEU A 92 -21.96 8.67 -40.93
CA LEU A 92 -21.34 9.13 -42.18
C LEU A 92 -22.32 9.85 -43.11
N ARG A 93 -23.62 9.53 -43.06
CA ARG A 93 -24.67 10.19 -43.86
C ARG A 93 -25.17 11.50 -43.23
N GLY A 94 -24.87 11.75 -41.96
CA GLY A 94 -25.17 13.03 -41.31
C GLY A 94 -26.66 13.30 -41.02
N GLY A 95 -27.51 12.26 -41.01
CA GLY A 95 -28.93 12.35 -40.67
C GLY A 95 -29.25 11.91 -39.23
N ASP A 96 -30.54 11.75 -38.93
CA ASP A 96 -31.01 11.24 -37.64
C ASP A 96 -30.57 9.80 -37.40
N LEU A 97 -30.22 9.51 -36.15
CA LEU A 97 -29.74 8.20 -35.72
C LEU A 97 -30.89 7.37 -35.13
N PRO A 98 -31.11 6.12 -35.57
CA PRO A 98 -32.10 5.26 -34.94
C PRO A 98 -31.69 4.98 -33.48
N PRO A 99 -32.63 4.75 -32.54
CA PRO A 99 -32.33 4.51 -31.13
C PRO A 99 -31.26 3.43 -30.88
N ALA A 100 -31.26 2.37 -31.69
CA ALA A 100 -30.25 1.30 -31.62
C ALA A 100 -28.82 1.79 -31.95
N ALA A 101 -28.67 2.74 -32.88
CA ALA A 101 -27.37 3.34 -33.20
C ALA A 101 -26.87 4.20 -32.02
N VAL A 102 -27.72 5.08 -31.48
CA VAL A 102 -27.39 5.91 -30.31
C VAL A 102 -27.00 5.03 -29.11
N THR A 103 -27.81 4.00 -28.82
CA THR A 103 -27.54 3.03 -27.74
C THR A 103 -26.21 2.30 -27.95
N SER A 104 -25.87 1.94 -29.18
CA SER A 104 -24.60 1.25 -29.47
C SER A 104 -23.36 2.11 -29.18
N LEU A 105 -23.44 3.44 -29.34
CA LEU A 105 -22.35 4.36 -28.98
C LEU A 105 -22.13 4.38 -27.45
N PHE A 106 -23.22 4.48 -26.69
CA PHE A 106 -23.18 4.38 -25.22
C PHE A 106 -22.65 3.02 -24.73
N ALA A 107 -22.99 1.92 -25.42
CA ALA A 107 -22.51 0.58 -25.08
C ALA A 107 -20.98 0.47 -25.08
N VAL A 108 -20.29 1.14 -26.02
CA VAL A 108 -18.81 1.21 -26.03
C VAL A 108 -18.28 1.98 -24.82
N GLY A 109 -18.93 3.10 -24.47
CA GLY A 109 -18.59 3.88 -23.29
C GLY A 109 -18.72 3.08 -21.99
N TYR A 110 -19.81 2.32 -21.84
CA TYR A 110 -20.02 1.43 -20.69
C TYR A 110 -19.01 0.27 -20.67
N ALA A 111 -18.68 -0.33 -21.82
CA ALA A 111 -17.64 -1.37 -21.92
C ALA A 111 -16.27 -0.85 -21.50
N ALA A 112 -15.86 0.32 -21.98
CA ALA A 112 -14.60 0.97 -21.62
C ALA A 112 -14.52 1.27 -20.12
N LEU A 113 -15.61 1.81 -19.55
CA LEU A 113 -15.73 2.11 -18.12
C LEU A 113 -15.73 0.84 -17.25
N ALA A 114 -16.48 -0.20 -17.63
CA ALA A 114 -16.52 -1.45 -16.87
C ALA A 114 -15.15 -2.13 -16.85
N GLY A 115 -14.44 -2.18 -17.98
CA GLY A 115 -13.06 -2.71 -18.02
C GLY A 115 -12.08 -1.91 -17.16
N PHE A 116 -12.28 -0.59 -17.03
CA PHE A 116 -11.52 0.26 -16.10
C PHE A 116 -11.87 -0.04 -14.64
N VAL A 117 -13.16 -0.06 -14.29
CA VAL A 117 -13.65 -0.35 -12.92
C VAL A 117 -13.20 -1.73 -12.43
N VAL A 118 -13.21 -2.75 -13.29
CA VAL A 118 -12.70 -4.09 -12.94
C VAL A 118 -11.23 -4.06 -12.53
N THR A 119 -10.39 -3.22 -13.16
CA THR A 119 -8.95 -3.12 -12.84
C THR A 119 -8.72 -2.70 -11.38
N TYR A 120 -9.51 -1.73 -10.88
CA TYR A 120 -9.37 -1.15 -9.54
C TYR A 120 -10.22 -1.80 -8.44
N VAL A 121 -11.41 -2.29 -8.77
CA VAL A 121 -12.36 -2.82 -7.78
C VAL A 121 -12.30 -4.34 -7.68
N GLY A 122 -12.06 -5.02 -8.80
CA GLY A 122 -11.99 -6.48 -8.85
C GLY A 122 -10.68 -7.05 -8.31
N GLY A 123 -9.60 -6.26 -8.35
CA GLY A 123 -8.25 -6.72 -8.00
C GLY A 123 -7.71 -7.80 -8.95
N TYR A 124 -6.52 -8.29 -8.64
CA TYR A 124 -6.07 -9.63 -8.98
C TYR A 124 -6.49 -10.61 -7.86
N PRO A 125 -6.92 -11.85 -8.16
CA PRO A 125 -7.13 -12.44 -9.48
C PRO A 125 -8.49 -12.12 -10.08
N LEU A 126 -8.57 -12.04 -11.41
CA LEU A 126 -9.86 -11.95 -12.10
C LEU A 126 -10.69 -13.22 -11.86
N THR A 127 -11.77 -13.09 -11.09
CA THR A 127 -12.74 -14.18 -10.89
C THR A 127 -13.87 -14.16 -11.92
N TRP A 128 -14.49 -15.33 -12.15
CA TRP A 128 -15.72 -15.43 -12.96
C TRP A 128 -16.84 -14.53 -12.44
N SER A 129 -16.97 -14.38 -11.12
CA SER A 129 -17.94 -13.47 -10.50
C SER A 129 -17.72 -12.02 -10.93
N VAL A 130 -16.48 -11.52 -10.85
CA VAL A 130 -16.14 -10.15 -11.26
C VAL A 130 -16.41 -9.96 -12.76
N ALA A 131 -16.02 -10.91 -13.61
CA ALA A 131 -16.29 -10.87 -15.04
C ALA A 131 -17.81 -10.84 -15.35
N LEU A 132 -18.60 -11.71 -14.71
CA LEU A 132 -20.05 -11.77 -14.89
C LEU A 132 -20.76 -10.51 -14.38
N LEU A 133 -20.32 -9.94 -13.25
CA LEU A 133 -20.85 -8.68 -12.72
C LEU A 133 -20.54 -7.51 -13.66
N ALA A 134 -19.34 -7.44 -14.24
CA ALA A 134 -19.00 -6.43 -15.23
C ALA A 134 -19.88 -6.54 -16.49
N LEU A 135 -20.06 -7.75 -17.02
CA LEU A 135 -20.95 -8.02 -18.16
C LEU A 135 -22.41 -7.66 -17.85
N ALA A 136 -22.91 -8.03 -16.67
CA ALA A 136 -24.26 -7.71 -16.22
C ALA A 136 -24.47 -6.20 -16.03
N GLY A 137 -23.47 -5.48 -15.49
CA GLY A 137 -23.48 -4.04 -15.34
C GLY A 137 -23.58 -3.31 -16.68
N VAL A 138 -22.75 -3.70 -17.66
CA VAL A 138 -22.83 -3.14 -19.03
C VAL A 138 -24.16 -3.48 -19.69
N GLY A 139 -24.64 -4.73 -19.59
CA GLY A 139 -25.95 -5.13 -20.12
C GLY A 139 -27.10 -4.33 -19.51
N GLY A 140 -27.08 -4.11 -18.19
CA GLY A 140 -28.05 -3.29 -17.48
C GLY A 140 -28.04 -1.83 -17.93
N ALA A 141 -26.86 -1.20 -18.02
CA ALA A 141 -26.71 0.17 -18.50
C ALA A 141 -27.20 0.33 -19.95
N VAL A 142 -26.87 -0.61 -20.83
CA VAL A 142 -27.37 -0.65 -22.22
C VAL A 142 -28.89 -0.77 -22.27
N LEU A 143 -29.51 -1.62 -21.43
CA LEU A 143 -30.97 -1.78 -21.36
C LEU A 143 -31.69 -0.51 -20.87
N VAL A 144 -31.15 0.16 -19.84
CA VAL A 144 -31.70 1.43 -19.33
C VAL A 144 -31.61 2.52 -20.41
N THR A 145 -30.47 2.64 -21.07
CA THR A 145 -30.27 3.62 -22.14
C THR A 145 -31.11 3.32 -23.38
N ALA A 146 -31.29 2.05 -23.76
CA ALA A 146 -32.23 1.67 -24.80
C ALA A 146 -33.66 2.12 -24.48
N GLN A 147 -34.12 1.95 -23.23
CA GLN A 147 -35.44 2.40 -22.79
C GLN A 147 -35.56 3.93 -22.78
N ALA A 148 -34.51 4.65 -22.38
CA ALA A 148 -34.49 6.12 -22.37
C ALA A 148 -34.54 6.71 -23.79
N VAL A 149 -33.82 6.12 -24.75
CA VAL A 149 -33.77 6.61 -26.14
C VAL A 149 -34.96 6.12 -26.99
N THR A 150 -35.62 5.01 -26.62
CA THR A 150 -36.84 4.53 -27.30
C THR A 150 -38.15 5.00 -26.65
N GLY A 151 -38.08 5.53 -25.42
CA GLY A 151 -39.25 6.02 -24.71
C GLY A 151 -39.94 7.16 -25.46
N PRO A 152 -41.28 7.26 -25.42
CA PRO A 152 -41.96 8.43 -25.94
C PRO A 152 -41.47 9.66 -25.19
N ALA A 153 -41.13 10.72 -25.91
CA ALA A 153 -40.85 12.01 -25.30
C ALA A 153 -42.08 12.43 -24.51
N VAL A 154 -42.00 12.34 -23.17
CA VAL A 154 -43.05 12.87 -22.31
C VAL A 154 -42.95 14.39 -22.44
N ALA A 155 -43.89 14.97 -23.17
CA ALA A 155 -44.02 16.40 -23.38
C ALA A 155 -44.50 17.11 -22.08
N SER A 156 -43.69 17.01 -21.03
CA SER A 156 -43.87 17.73 -19.76
C SER A 156 -43.27 19.14 -19.86
N ALA A 157 -43.81 19.92 -20.79
CA ALA A 157 -43.63 21.38 -20.85
C ALA A 157 -44.93 22.13 -21.18
N GLU A 158 -45.90 21.51 -21.87
CA GLU A 158 -47.19 22.15 -22.23
C GLU A 158 -48.43 21.47 -21.63
N ALA A 159 -48.29 20.32 -20.96
CA ALA A 159 -49.42 19.59 -20.35
C ALA A 159 -49.84 20.09 -18.94
N ALA A 160 -49.15 21.09 -18.37
CA ALA A 160 -49.48 21.67 -17.07
C ALA A 160 -50.48 22.84 -17.14
N SER A 161 -50.93 23.23 -18.35
CA SER A 161 -51.78 24.40 -18.59
C SER A 161 -53.25 24.07 -18.91
N GLY A 162 -53.57 22.78 -19.10
CA GLY A 162 -54.87 22.34 -19.64
C GLY A 162 -55.88 21.76 -18.63
N GLN A 163 -55.44 21.32 -17.44
CA GLN A 163 -56.29 20.56 -16.49
C GLN A 163 -56.65 21.35 -15.22
N VAL A 164 -57.25 22.54 -15.39
CA VAL A 164 -58.03 23.22 -14.33
C VAL A 164 -59.44 23.62 -14.81
N ALA A 165 -59.73 23.53 -16.11
CA ALA A 165 -60.93 24.10 -16.73
C ALA A 165 -62.12 23.14 -16.92
N ALA A 166 -62.36 22.16 -16.02
CA ALA A 166 -63.49 21.23 -16.15
C ALA A 166 -64.03 20.60 -14.84
N ALA A 167 -63.97 21.29 -13.69
CA ALA A 167 -64.53 20.76 -12.43
C ALA A 167 -65.24 21.80 -11.53
N SER A 168 -65.86 22.83 -12.12
CA SER A 168 -66.50 23.93 -11.37
C SER A 168 -67.93 24.22 -11.84
N ARG A 169 -68.88 23.33 -11.51
CA ARG A 169 -70.33 23.62 -11.55
C ARG A 169 -71.09 22.89 -10.43
N THR A 170 -71.07 23.46 -9.22
CA THR A 170 -72.25 23.70 -8.35
C THR A 170 -71.84 24.40 -7.04
N LEU A 171 -72.48 25.54 -6.71
CA LEU A 171 -73.06 25.94 -5.39
C LEU A 171 -72.17 25.82 -4.10
N SER A 172 -71.97 26.81 -3.21
CA SER A 172 -72.54 28.17 -3.02
C SER A 172 -71.67 29.08 -2.10
N VAL A 173 -71.90 30.40 -2.21
CA VAL A 173 -71.53 31.61 -1.39
C VAL A 173 -71.88 31.50 0.13
N PRO A 174 -71.38 32.32 1.13
CA PRO A 174 -70.59 33.59 1.14
C PRO A 174 -69.25 33.56 1.95
N ALA A 175 -68.25 34.45 1.84
CA ALA A 175 -68.14 35.92 1.68
C ALA A 175 -68.22 36.79 2.97
N ARG A 176 -67.09 37.40 3.39
CA ARG A 176 -67.06 38.67 4.16
C ARG A 176 -65.82 39.53 3.85
N ARG A 177 -65.99 40.86 3.84
CA ARG A 177 -64.99 41.94 3.57
C ARG A 177 -64.00 42.06 4.74
N VAL A 178 -62.85 42.76 4.73
CA VAL A 178 -62.38 44.08 4.19
C VAL A 178 -60.84 43.97 3.96
N GLY A 179 -60.08 44.77 3.18
CA GLY A 179 -60.31 46.04 2.47
C GLY A 179 -59.29 46.28 1.33
N ALA A 180 -58.64 47.45 1.24
CA ALA A 180 -57.70 47.77 0.14
C ALA A 180 -56.58 48.80 0.47
N LEU A 181 -55.41 48.62 -0.19
CA LEU A 181 -54.36 49.61 -0.58
C LEU A 181 -53.53 50.34 0.51
N PRO A 182 -52.37 50.97 0.17
CA PRO A 182 -51.57 50.94 -1.08
C PRO A 182 -50.06 50.56 -0.88
N ALA A 183 -49.28 50.58 -1.97
CA ALA A 183 -47.84 50.27 -1.99
C ALA A 183 -46.93 51.42 -1.51
N GLY A 184 -45.71 51.10 -1.05
CA GLY A 184 -44.66 52.09 -0.78
C GLY A 184 -43.26 51.50 -0.52
N ARG A 185 -42.26 52.01 -1.28
CA ARG A 185 -40.80 51.94 -1.12
C ARG A 185 -40.11 50.56 -0.95
N GLY A 186 -39.15 50.29 -1.84
CA GLY A 186 -38.11 49.27 -1.61
C GLY A 186 -36.99 49.77 -0.67
N PRO A 187 -36.25 48.87 0.00
CA PRO A 187 -35.26 49.22 1.02
C PRO A 187 -33.86 49.54 0.45
N ASN A 188 -32.99 49.98 1.36
CA ASN A 188 -31.74 50.71 1.14
C ASN A 188 -30.52 49.78 1.25
N PRO A 189 -29.40 49.94 0.51
CA PRO A 189 -28.26 49.00 0.54
C PRO A 189 -27.48 48.89 1.87
N ALA A 190 -27.85 49.65 2.91
CA ALA A 190 -27.17 49.65 4.20
C ALA A 190 -27.61 48.50 5.16
N GLU A 191 -28.72 47.81 4.90
CA GLU A 191 -29.22 46.72 5.76
C GLU A 191 -28.67 45.34 5.38
N GLN A 192 -28.01 45.20 4.21
CA GLN A 192 -27.43 43.92 3.77
C GLN A 192 -26.06 43.63 4.38
N GLN A 193 -25.37 44.65 4.94
CA GLN A 193 -24.02 44.48 5.47
C GLN A 193 -24.01 44.07 6.96
N ALA A 194 -25.06 44.40 7.72
CA ALA A 194 -25.21 43.99 9.12
C ALA A 194 -25.63 42.51 9.30
N ALA A 195 -26.15 41.86 8.26
CA ALA A 195 -26.56 40.45 8.30
C ALA A 195 -25.38 39.47 8.10
N ALA A 196 -24.27 39.91 7.49
CA ALA A 196 -23.11 39.07 7.21
C ALA A 196 -22.20 38.89 8.45
N GLU A 197 -22.08 39.91 9.29
CA GLU A 197 -21.19 39.88 10.46
C GLU A 197 -21.76 39.07 11.65
N GLN A 198 -23.09 38.83 11.69
CA GLN A 198 -23.70 37.99 12.73
C GLN A 198 -23.62 36.48 12.47
N GLN A 199 -23.38 36.03 11.22
CA GLN A 199 -23.19 34.61 10.93
C GLN A 199 -21.77 34.12 11.26
N ALA A 200 -20.75 34.96 11.06
CA ALA A 200 -19.35 34.61 11.36
C ALA A 200 -19.07 34.44 12.86
N ALA A 201 -19.86 35.07 13.74
CA ALA A 201 -19.71 34.96 15.20
C ALA A 201 -20.36 33.70 15.80
N ALA A 202 -21.23 33.01 15.07
CA ALA A 202 -21.96 31.83 15.57
C ALA A 202 -21.20 30.51 15.41
N GLU A 203 -20.29 30.42 14.42
CA GLU A 203 -19.54 29.19 14.12
C GLU A 203 -18.29 29.00 15.01
N GLN A 204 -17.81 30.06 15.69
CA GLN A 204 -16.65 30.00 16.58
C GLN A 204 -16.96 29.61 18.04
N GLN A 205 -18.23 29.39 18.40
CA GLN A 205 -18.64 29.06 19.77
C GLN A 205 -19.13 27.62 20.00
N ALA A 206 -19.06 26.75 18.99
CA ALA A 206 -19.50 25.35 19.06
C ALA A 206 -18.35 24.32 19.21
N ALA A 207 -17.11 24.77 19.43
CA ALA A 207 -15.90 23.95 19.40
C ALA A 207 -15.15 23.87 20.75
N ALA A 208 -15.85 24.07 21.87
CA ALA A 208 -15.30 23.91 23.22
C ALA A 208 -16.31 23.19 24.14
N GLU A 209 -15.77 22.52 25.19
CA GLU A 209 -16.49 21.81 26.27
C GLU A 209 -17.00 20.36 25.98
N GLN A 210 -16.06 19.42 26.13
CA GLN A 210 -16.28 18.06 26.70
C GLN A 210 -16.77 18.17 28.18
N PRO A 211 -17.41 17.15 28.85
CA PRO A 211 -16.82 15.79 29.01
C PRO A 211 -17.71 14.55 29.37
N ALA A 212 -17.09 13.37 29.22
CA ALA A 212 -17.05 12.17 30.08
C ALA A 212 -18.29 11.34 30.54
N ALA A 213 -18.03 10.02 30.59
CA ALA A 213 -18.45 8.99 31.56
C ALA A 213 -19.71 8.11 31.33
N ALA A 214 -19.42 6.83 31.01
CA ALA A 214 -19.97 5.57 31.56
C ALA A 214 -21.48 5.35 31.77
N GLU A 215 -21.99 4.25 31.20
CA GLU A 215 -22.44 3.08 31.99
C GLU A 215 -22.59 1.80 31.12
N GLN A 216 -22.27 0.64 31.71
CA GLN A 216 -22.52 -0.67 31.11
C GLN A 216 -23.93 -1.16 31.48
N GLN A 217 -24.67 -1.77 30.54
CA GLN A 217 -25.57 -2.86 30.94
C GLN A 217 -25.91 -3.84 29.81
N SER A 218 -25.86 -5.13 30.15
CA SER A 218 -26.17 -6.25 29.26
C SER A 218 -27.67 -6.53 29.25
N ALA A 219 -28.24 -6.80 28.08
CA ALA A 219 -29.41 -7.65 27.94
C ALA A 219 -29.35 -8.42 26.61
N ALA A 220 -29.45 -9.74 26.67
CA ALA A 220 -29.63 -10.57 25.49
C ALA A 220 -31.11 -10.55 25.07
N GLU A 221 -31.38 -10.52 23.76
CA GLU A 221 -32.72 -10.80 23.25
C GLU A 221 -32.67 -11.75 22.04
N GLN A 222 -33.52 -12.78 22.09
CA GLN A 222 -33.62 -13.84 21.09
C GLN A 222 -34.39 -13.35 19.85
N PRO A 223 -34.19 -13.97 18.66
CA PRO A 223 -34.80 -13.48 17.43
C PRO A 223 -36.32 -13.65 17.42
N ALA A 224 -37.04 -12.55 17.19
CA ALA A 224 -38.48 -12.58 16.95
C ALA A 224 -38.82 -13.29 15.63
N ALA A 225 -39.99 -13.94 15.60
CA ALA A 225 -40.39 -14.88 14.57
C ALA A 225 -40.49 -14.29 13.14
N ALA A 226 -40.17 -15.11 12.15
CA ALA A 226 -40.39 -14.80 10.74
C ALA A 226 -41.88 -14.83 10.38
N GLU A 227 -42.41 -13.71 9.87
CA GLU A 227 -43.68 -13.72 9.15
C GLU A 227 -43.50 -14.28 7.73
N GLN A 228 -44.35 -15.24 7.35
CA GLN A 228 -44.42 -15.72 5.97
C GLN A 228 -45.14 -14.68 5.08
N PRO A 229 -44.60 -14.30 3.92
CA PRO A 229 -45.31 -13.42 3.00
C PRO A 229 -46.44 -14.19 2.28
N ALA A 230 -47.65 -13.64 2.34
CA ALA A 230 -48.81 -14.17 1.64
C ALA A 230 -48.62 -14.16 0.10
N ALA A 231 -49.17 -15.18 -0.56
CA ALA A 231 -49.05 -15.36 -2.00
C ALA A 231 -50.01 -14.47 -2.81
N GLY A 232 -49.61 -14.14 -4.06
CA GLY A 232 -50.57 -13.86 -5.14
C GLY A 232 -50.68 -12.40 -5.61
N GLY A 233 -49.71 -11.94 -6.40
CA GLY A 233 -49.85 -10.75 -7.25
C GLY A 233 -49.01 -10.90 -8.52
N PRO A 234 -49.48 -10.46 -9.70
CA PRO A 234 -48.74 -10.65 -10.95
C PRO A 234 -47.42 -9.87 -10.94
N LEU A 235 -46.33 -10.56 -11.28
CA LEU A 235 -44.98 -10.00 -11.31
C LEU A 235 -44.88 -8.88 -12.35
N THR A 236 -44.81 -7.63 -11.88
CA THR A 236 -44.57 -6.49 -12.77
C THR A 236 -43.11 -6.46 -13.22
N ARG A 237 -42.88 -6.08 -14.48
CA ARG A 237 -41.56 -6.02 -15.15
C ARG A 237 -40.48 -5.28 -14.34
N ARG A 238 -40.90 -4.32 -13.51
CA ARG A 238 -40.07 -3.48 -12.64
C ARG A 238 -39.55 -4.21 -11.39
N ARG A 239 -40.28 -5.20 -10.85
CA ARG A 239 -39.84 -6.03 -9.71
C ARG A 239 -38.96 -7.21 -10.14
N PHE A 240 -39.20 -7.80 -11.32
CA PHE A 240 -38.38 -8.90 -11.84
C PHE A 240 -36.92 -8.48 -12.10
N LEU A 241 -36.71 -7.27 -12.64
CA LEU A 241 -35.37 -6.70 -12.87
C LEU A 241 -34.63 -6.39 -11.56
N GLY A 242 -35.32 -5.88 -10.53
CA GLY A 242 -34.70 -5.60 -9.22
C GLY A 242 -34.22 -6.85 -8.49
N VAL A 243 -35.00 -7.94 -8.54
CA VAL A 243 -34.65 -9.21 -7.89
C VAL A 243 -33.54 -9.95 -8.65
N ALA A 244 -33.54 -9.91 -9.99
CA ALA A 244 -32.47 -10.53 -10.79
C ALA A 244 -31.10 -9.83 -10.59
N ALA A 245 -31.08 -8.50 -10.50
CA ALA A 245 -29.85 -7.74 -10.24
C ALA A 245 -29.31 -7.98 -8.81
N ALA A 246 -30.19 -8.02 -7.80
CA ALA A 246 -29.78 -8.30 -6.42
C ALA A 246 -29.29 -9.75 -6.22
N GLY A 247 -29.97 -10.73 -6.84
CA GLY A 247 -29.60 -12.15 -6.72
C GLY A 247 -28.25 -12.49 -7.33
N ALA A 248 -27.90 -11.89 -8.47
CA ALA A 248 -26.58 -12.06 -9.09
C ALA A 248 -25.45 -11.39 -8.28
N GLY A 249 -25.72 -10.24 -7.65
CA GLY A 249 -24.77 -9.56 -6.76
C GLY A 249 -24.41 -10.40 -5.53
N ALA A 250 -25.41 -10.91 -4.81
CA ALA A 250 -25.17 -11.68 -3.58
C ALA A 250 -24.45 -13.02 -3.83
N ALA A 251 -24.81 -13.74 -4.90
CA ALA A 251 -24.15 -15.02 -5.23
C ALA A 251 -22.73 -14.84 -5.78
N GLY A 252 -22.46 -13.76 -6.54
CA GLY A 252 -21.14 -13.48 -7.09
C GLY A 252 -20.09 -13.17 -6.01
N ILE A 253 -20.49 -12.41 -4.97
CA ILE A 253 -19.63 -12.05 -3.84
C ILE A 253 -19.23 -13.30 -3.02
N GLY A 254 -20.15 -14.24 -2.79
CA GLY A 254 -19.86 -15.46 -2.02
C GLY A 254 -18.74 -16.34 -2.62
N LEU A 255 -18.51 -16.28 -3.93
CA LEU A 255 -17.43 -17.00 -4.61
C LEU A 255 -16.07 -16.30 -4.54
N ALA A 256 -16.02 -15.00 -4.21
CA ALA A 256 -14.76 -14.30 -3.95
C ALA A 256 -14.20 -14.64 -2.55
N PHE A 257 -15.04 -15.16 -1.65
CA PHE A 257 -14.69 -15.53 -0.28
C PHE A 257 -14.63 -17.05 -0.05
N VAL A 258 -14.33 -17.83 -1.10
CA VAL A 258 -14.03 -19.26 -0.94
C VAL A 258 -12.79 -19.42 -0.07
N ARG A 259 -12.91 -20.23 0.99
CA ARG A 259 -11.82 -20.55 1.93
C ARG A 259 -10.62 -21.10 1.15
N ALA A 260 -9.53 -20.33 1.15
CA ALA A 260 -8.25 -20.75 0.58
C ALA A 260 -7.66 -21.94 1.37
N PRO A 261 -6.72 -22.70 0.80
CA PRO A 261 -5.86 -23.55 1.62
C PRO A 261 -5.13 -22.68 2.65
N SER A 262 -4.87 -23.21 3.85
CA SER A 262 -4.16 -22.49 4.91
C SER A 262 -2.68 -22.27 4.60
N ALA A 263 -2.11 -23.05 3.70
CA ALA A 263 -0.75 -22.92 3.23
C ALA A 263 -0.64 -23.16 1.71
N ASP A 264 0.35 -22.53 1.10
CA ASP A 264 0.87 -22.77 -0.24
C ASP A 264 2.24 -23.46 -0.09
N ALA A 265 2.55 -24.40 -0.97
CA ALA A 265 3.84 -25.12 -1.00
C ALA A 265 4.73 -24.70 -2.18
N GLY A 266 4.35 -23.67 -2.94
CA GLY A 266 5.22 -23.02 -3.93
C GLY A 266 5.56 -23.83 -5.18
N GLY A 267 4.88 -24.96 -5.42
CA GLY A 267 5.31 -25.90 -6.46
C GLY A 267 6.67 -26.56 -6.14
N GLY A 268 7.22 -27.30 -7.10
CA GLY A 268 8.42 -28.11 -6.89
C GLY A 268 8.13 -29.52 -6.33
N ALA A 269 9.18 -30.33 -6.21
CA ALA A 269 9.09 -31.73 -5.79
C ALA A 269 8.96 -31.87 -4.27
N ALA A 270 7.80 -31.50 -3.73
CA ALA A 270 7.60 -31.40 -2.30
C ALA A 270 7.64 -32.75 -1.56
N ALA A 271 8.64 -32.92 -0.69
CA ALA A 271 8.61 -33.86 0.43
C ALA A 271 8.09 -33.15 1.70
N VAL A 272 6.80 -32.79 1.72
CA VAL A 272 6.13 -32.35 2.95
C VAL A 272 6.03 -33.56 3.86
N HIS A 273 6.66 -33.50 5.03
CA HIS A 273 6.74 -34.59 5.99
C HIS A 273 5.87 -34.23 7.19
N PRO A 274 4.67 -34.84 7.35
CA PRO A 274 3.82 -34.54 8.49
C PRO A 274 4.54 -34.95 9.79
N ALA A 275 5.09 -33.97 10.49
CA ALA A 275 5.69 -34.16 11.80
C ALA A 275 4.60 -34.63 12.78
N GLU A 276 4.77 -35.81 13.39
CA GLU A 276 3.78 -36.35 14.33
C GLU A 276 3.61 -35.47 15.58
N HIS A 277 4.65 -34.69 15.93
CA HIS A 277 4.64 -33.64 16.93
C HIS A 277 5.51 -32.49 16.42
N GLY A 278 4.97 -31.27 16.36
CA GLY A 278 5.72 -30.10 15.90
C GLY A 278 6.56 -29.44 16.99
N THR A 279 7.69 -28.84 16.60
CA THR A 279 8.56 -28.05 17.47
C THR A 279 7.92 -26.67 17.73
N PRO A 280 7.68 -26.27 18.99
CA PRO A 280 7.27 -24.92 19.31
C PRO A 280 8.34 -23.91 18.90
N VAL A 281 7.93 -22.82 18.24
CA VAL A 281 8.83 -21.70 17.90
C VAL A 281 9.53 -21.10 19.13
N THR A 282 8.90 -21.22 20.31
CA THR A 282 9.47 -20.79 21.60
C THR A 282 10.72 -21.56 22.01
N ASP A 283 10.94 -22.75 21.44
CA ASP A 283 12.07 -23.62 21.73
C ASP A 283 13.23 -23.38 20.75
N LEU A 284 12.98 -22.65 19.66
CA LEU A 284 13.96 -22.24 18.65
C LEU A 284 14.76 -21.03 19.16
N ARG A 285 15.77 -21.33 19.98
CA ARG A 285 16.63 -20.35 20.68
C ARG A 285 18.06 -20.37 20.12
N GLY A 286 18.68 -19.18 20.11
CA GLY A 286 20.05 -19.01 19.65
C GLY A 286 21.12 -19.43 20.67
N PRO A 287 22.41 -19.22 20.36
CA PRO A 287 23.51 -19.47 21.29
C PRO A 287 23.35 -18.67 22.60
N THR A 288 23.55 -19.33 23.74
CA THR A 288 23.41 -18.71 25.08
C THR A 288 24.73 -18.23 25.67
N THR A 289 25.81 -18.24 24.89
CA THR A 289 27.15 -17.79 25.30
C THR A 289 27.79 -16.97 24.18
N PRO A 290 28.66 -15.99 24.50
CA PRO A 290 29.47 -15.30 23.50
C PRO A 290 30.33 -16.27 22.68
N ALA A 291 30.79 -15.81 21.52
CA ALA A 291 31.85 -16.45 20.76
C ALA A 291 33.21 -16.29 21.46
N ALA A 292 34.26 -16.94 20.94
CA ALA A 292 35.60 -16.80 21.49
C ALA A 292 36.06 -15.32 21.44
N GLY A 293 36.34 -14.74 22.61
CA GLY A 293 36.71 -13.33 22.76
C GLY A 293 35.52 -12.36 22.88
N GLY A 294 34.28 -12.82 22.76
CA GLY A 294 33.08 -12.02 22.96
C GLY A 294 32.77 -11.72 24.43
N GLY A 295 32.20 -10.55 24.68
CA GLY A 295 31.61 -10.15 25.95
C GLY A 295 30.11 -10.45 26.02
N VAL A 296 29.47 -10.08 27.14
CA VAL A 296 28.01 -10.01 27.27
C VAL A 296 27.60 -8.55 27.36
N GLN A 297 26.72 -8.10 26.47
CA GLN A 297 26.13 -6.76 26.45
C GLN A 297 24.70 -6.86 26.96
N THR A 298 24.40 -6.23 28.10
CA THR A 298 23.08 -6.29 28.75
C THR A 298 22.39 -4.94 28.67
N TYR A 299 21.14 -4.94 28.18
CA TYR A 299 20.31 -3.76 28.03
C TYR A 299 18.96 -3.92 28.74
N SER A 300 18.41 -2.80 29.19
CA SER A 300 17.03 -2.69 29.67
C SER A 300 16.38 -1.60 28.84
N VAL A 301 15.22 -1.88 28.26
CA VAL A 301 14.52 -1.00 27.32
C VAL A 301 13.06 -0.88 27.76
N THR A 302 12.63 0.32 28.14
CA THR A 302 11.31 0.57 28.71
C THR A 302 10.41 1.28 27.72
N ALA A 303 9.37 0.61 27.21
CA ALA A 303 8.36 1.22 26.37
C ALA A 303 7.41 2.08 27.23
N ARG A 304 7.28 3.37 26.90
CA ARG A 304 6.33 4.27 27.57
C ARG A 304 5.87 5.44 26.71
N ARG A 305 4.69 5.99 27.00
CA ARG A 305 4.22 7.26 26.45
C ARG A 305 5.00 8.42 27.07
N SER A 306 5.39 9.40 26.26
CA SER A 306 6.11 10.59 26.73
C SER A 306 5.90 11.75 25.77
N ALA A 307 5.72 12.96 26.28
CA ALA A 307 6.07 14.14 25.51
C ALA A 307 7.60 14.19 25.40
N VAL A 308 8.14 14.47 24.21
CA VAL A 308 9.58 14.61 23.96
C VAL A 308 9.80 15.90 23.17
N ALA A 309 10.78 16.71 23.57
CA ALA A 309 11.22 17.86 22.79
C ALA A 309 12.29 17.42 21.78
N LEU A 310 12.05 17.69 20.49
CA LEU A 310 13.06 17.61 19.42
C LEU A 310 14.10 18.73 19.60
N THR A 311 15.22 18.68 18.86
CA THR A 311 16.32 19.68 18.99
C THR A 311 15.84 21.12 18.82
N SER A 312 14.85 21.40 17.97
CA SER A 312 14.25 22.76 17.82
C SER A 312 13.50 23.27 19.05
N GLY A 313 13.23 22.41 20.05
CA GLY A 313 12.33 22.67 21.17
C GLY A 313 10.85 22.39 20.88
N ARG A 314 10.53 21.82 19.70
CA ARG A 314 9.19 21.29 19.39
C ARG A 314 8.88 20.07 20.25
N GLU A 315 7.82 20.12 21.05
CA GLU A 315 7.29 18.94 21.73
C GLU A 315 6.46 18.07 20.76
N VAL A 316 6.65 16.75 20.84
CA VAL A 316 5.88 15.71 20.12
C VAL A 316 5.32 14.67 21.10
N ASP A 317 4.11 14.16 20.84
CA ASP A 317 3.42 13.17 21.68
C ASP A 317 3.84 11.73 21.30
N ALA A 318 4.95 11.29 21.89
CA ALA A 318 5.66 10.08 21.51
C ALA A 318 5.26 8.82 22.30
N TRP A 319 5.49 7.67 21.68
CA TRP A 319 5.61 6.37 22.33
C TRP A 319 7.08 5.99 22.19
N THR A 320 7.77 5.90 23.31
CA THR A 320 9.23 5.94 23.38
C THR A 320 9.79 4.66 23.96
N PHE A 321 11.01 4.31 23.57
CA PHE A 321 11.86 3.48 24.40
C PHE A 321 12.74 4.38 25.28
N ASP A 322 12.71 4.16 26.59
CA ASP A 322 13.41 4.93 27.64
C ASP A 322 13.10 6.43 27.70
N GLY A 323 11.95 6.88 27.18
CA GLY A 323 11.55 8.29 27.24
C GLY A 323 12.29 9.22 26.28
N ARG A 324 12.92 8.66 25.24
CA ARG A 324 13.71 9.39 24.25
C ARG A 324 13.30 9.02 22.83
N LEU A 325 13.66 9.91 21.89
CA LEU A 325 13.58 9.68 20.46
C LEU A 325 15.01 9.77 19.88
N PRO A 326 15.43 8.84 19.00
CA PRO A 326 14.94 7.47 18.97
C PRO A 326 15.23 6.77 20.32
N GLY A 327 14.80 5.51 20.44
CA GLY A 327 15.18 4.63 21.54
C GLY A 327 16.70 4.49 21.73
N PRO A 328 17.14 3.91 22.86
CA PRO A 328 18.56 3.78 23.18
C PRO A 328 19.34 3.06 22.06
N PRO A 329 20.49 3.58 21.60
CA PRO A 329 21.32 2.88 20.63
C PRO A 329 21.93 1.63 21.27
N LEU A 330 21.72 0.48 20.64
CA LEU A 330 22.29 -0.80 21.03
C LEU A 330 23.57 -1.04 20.22
N THR A 331 24.63 -1.51 20.87
CA THR A 331 25.93 -1.73 20.22
C THR A 331 26.58 -3.02 20.68
N ALA A 332 27.22 -3.73 19.77
CA ALA A 332 27.95 -4.96 20.10
C ALA A 332 29.22 -5.08 19.25
N VAL A 333 30.21 -5.81 19.75
CA VAL A 333 31.33 -6.27 18.93
C VAL A 333 30.98 -7.65 18.39
N GLN A 334 31.35 -7.95 17.14
CA GLN A 334 31.02 -9.20 16.49
C GLN A 334 31.42 -10.42 17.33
N GLY A 335 30.44 -11.27 17.67
CA GLY A 335 30.58 -12.44 18.53
C GLY A 335 30.27 -12.21 20.02
N ASP A 336 29.92 -11.00 20.44
CA ASP A 336 29.35 -10.75 21.78
C ASP A 336 27.98 -11.42 21.93
N LEU A 337 27.54 -11.68 23.17
CA LEU A 337 26.15 -12.07 23.47
C LEU A 337 25.37 -10.83 23.85
N VAL A 338 24.24 -10.57 23.19
CA VAL A 338 23.33 -9.47 23.51
C VAL A 338 22.15 -10.03 24.30
N GLU A 339 21.87 -9.43 25.46
CA GLU A 339 20.71 -9.72 26.31
C GLU A 339 19.90 -8.43 26.52
N VAL A 340 18.62 -8.42 26.15
CA VAL A 340 17.76 -7.22 26.24
C VAL A 340 16.48 -7.52 27.01
N THR A 341 16.26 -6.83 28.12
CA THR A 341 14.99 -6.86 28.85
C THR A 341 14.09 -5.73 28.36
N LEU A 342 13.03 -6.08 27.62
CA LEU A 342 11.93 -5.17 27.31
C LEU A 342 10.97 -5.10 28.48
N ARG A 343 10.62 -3.90 28.93
CA ARG A 343 9.55 -3.64 29.90
C ARG A 343 8.50 -2.74 29.27
N ASN A 344 7.23 -3.10 29.33
CA ASN A 344 6.14 -2.21 28.95
C ASN A 344 5.63 -1.47 30.19
N GLU A 345 5.70 -0.14 30.20
CA GLU A 345 5.23 0.66 31.32
C GLU A 345 3.73 1.00 31.19
N ASP A 346 3.31 1.59 30.06
CA ASP A 346 1.95 2.15 29.88
C ASP A 346 1.40 2.10 28.43
N ILE A 347 1.98 1.28 27.54
CA ILE A 347 1.42 1.04 26.20
C ILE A 347 0.32 -0.02 26.30
N ASP A 348 -0.94 0.44 26.37
CA ASP A 348 -2.13 -0.40 26.62
C ASP A 348 -2.29 -1.57 25.65
N ASP A 349 -2.09 -1.32 24.34
CA ASP A 349 -2.19 -2.35 23.28
C ASP A 349 -1.02 -3.34 23.29
N GLY A 350 -0.05 -3.14 24.20
CA GLY A 350 1.16 -3.95 24.34
C GLY A 350 2.29 -3.56 23.37
N VAL A 351 3.46 -4.17 23.57
CA VAL A 351 4.65 -3.98 22.71
C VAL A 351 5.40 -5.29 22.50
N THR A 352 6.29 -5.30 21.50
CA THR A 352 7.38 -6.28 21.33
C THR A 352 8.66 -5.54 20.88
N ILE A 353 9.75 -6.26 20.65
CA ILE A 353 10.90 -5.77 19.87
C ILE A 353 11.19 -6.79 18.78
N HIS A 354 11.09 -6.36 17.52
CA HIS A 354 11.63 -7.06 16.36
C HIS A 354 13.02 -6.51 15.98
N TRP A 355 13.91 -7.40 15.56
CA TRP A 355 15.32 -7.13 15.23
C TRP A 355 15.48 -7.01 13.71
N HIS A 356 15.06 -5.88 13.15
CA HIS A 356 14.91 -5.71 11.72
C HIS A 356 16.23 -5.90 10.95
N GLY A 357 16.25 -6.96 10.13
CA GLY A 357 17.40 -7.38 9.33
C GLY A 357 18.52 -8.10 10.09
N TYR A 358 18.32 -8.43 11.37
CA TYR A 358 19.26 -9.20 12.18
C TYR A 358 18.88 -10.68 12.22
N ASP A 359 19.83 -11.55 11.89
CA ASP A 359 19.61 -13.00 11.86
C ASP A 359 19.56 -13.59 13.29
N VAL A 360 18.40 -13.46 13.96
CA VAL A 360 18.10 -14.09 15.26
C VAL A 360 17.47 -15.48 15.08
N ALA A 361 17.44 -16.28 16.15
CA ALA A 361 16.62 -17.50 16.18
C ALA A 361 15.13 -17.12 16.34
N CYS A 362 14.22 -17.87 15.71
CA CYS A 362 12.82 -17.47 15.57
C CYS A 362 12.09 -17.15 16.89
N GLY A 363 12.40 -17.83 17.99
CA GLY A 363 11.81 -17.54 19.30
C GLY A 363 12.18 -16.17 19.90
N GLU A 364 13.14 -15.45 19.31
CA GLU A 364 13.63 -14.12 19.70
C GLU A 364 13.12 -13.00 18.77
N ASP A 365 12.35 -13.32 17.73
CA ASP A 365 12.02 -12.40 16.61
C ASP A 365 11.02 -11.27 16.94
N GLY A 366 10.25 -11.39 18.03
CA GLY A 366 9.35 -10.31 18.45
C GLY A 366 8.01 -10.19 17.70
N ALA A 367 7.64 -11.14 16.84
CA ALA A 367 6.38 -11.12 16.11
C ALA A 367 5.20 -11.67 16.97
N PRO A 368 4.27 -10.82 17.46
CA PRO A 368 3.18 -11.25 18.33
C PRO A 368 2.21 -12.20 17.61
N GLY A 369 1.81 -13.29 18.27
CA GLY A 369 0.94 -14.31 17.69
C GLY A 369 1.60 -15.18 16.61
N ALA A 370 2.90 -14.99 16.37
CA ALA A 370 3.75 -15.89 15.58
C ALA A 370 4.83 -16.51 16.47
N THR A 371 5.74 -15.69 17.01
CA THR A 371 6.94 -16.15 17.73
C THR A 371 6.89 -15.95 19.24
N GLN A 372 6.09 -15.00 19.71
CA GLN A 372 5.81 -14.75 21.12
C GLN A 372 4.39 -14.20 21.35
N ASP A 373 3.99 -14.10 22.61
CA ASP A 373 2.88 -13.26 23.03
C ASP A 373 3.31 -11.78 23.14
N VAL A 374 2.33 -10.88 23.13
CA VAL A 374 2.54 -9.44 23.34
C VAL A 374 2.97 -9.14 24.79
N VAL A 375 3.91 -8.21 24.96
CA VAL A 375 4.27 -7.70 26.30
C VAL A 375 3.24 -6.65 26.73
N ALA A 376 2.25 -7.09 27.50
CA ALA A 376 1.19 -6.24 28.05
C ALA A 376 1.73 -5.18 29.02
N ALA A 377 0.98 -4.10 29.25
CA ALA A 377 1.38 -3.04 30.17
C ALA A 377 1.66 -3.58 31.59
N GLY A 378 2.80 -3.17 32.17
CA GLY A 378 3.33 -3.67 33.44
C GLY A 378 4.13 -4.98 33.35
N ALA A 379 4.20 -5.64 32.19
CA ALA A 379 4.95 -6.88 31.98
C ALA A 379 6.35 -6.63 31.39
N GLU A 380 7.17 -7.68 31.38
CA GLU A 380 8.53 -7.71 30.83
C GLU A 380 8.79 -8.97 30.00
N PHE A 381 9.75 -8.90 29.08
CA PHE A 381 10.22 -10.01 28.25
C PHE A 381 11.73 -9.88 28.00
N GLY A 382 12.46 -11.00 28.05
CA GLY A 382 13.90 -11.03 27.81
C GLY A 382 14.21 -11.64 26.44
N TYR A 383 14.93 -10.89 25.61
CA TYR A 383 15.51 -11.36 24.34
C TYR A 383 16.98 -11.70 24.52
N ARG A 384 17.48 -12.69 23.79
CA ARG A 384 18.91 -13.03 23.74
C ARG A 384 19.34 -13.62 22.41
N PHE A 385 20.40 -13.05 21.84
CA PHE A 385 21.05 -13.56 20.64
C PHE A 385 22.55 -13.28 20.66
N ARG A 386 23.33 -13.99 19.84
CA ARG A 386 24.76 -13.72 19.66
C ARG A 386 24.95 -12.81 18.46
N ALA A 387 25.78 -11.78 18.62
CA ALA A 387 26.00 -10.74 17.63
C ALA A 387 26.98 -11.20 16.52
N ASP A 388 26.66 -12.28 15.80
CA ASP A 388 27.57 -12.87 14.79
C ASP A 388 27.63 -12.09 13.48
N GLN A 389 26.57 -11.36 13.15
CA GLN A 389 26.46 -10.50 11.96
C GLN A 389 26.91 -9.08 12.31
N ALA A 390 28.00 -8.60 11.70
CA ALA A 390 28.41 -7.20 11.77
C ALA A 390 27.60 -6.35 10.78
N GLY A 391 27.38 -5.07 11.07
CA GLY A 391 26.64 -4.15 10.19
C GLY A 391 25.74 -3.14 10.91
N THR A 392 24.91 -2.46 10.12
CA THR A 392 23.93 -1.45 10.56
C THR A 392 22.51 -2.02 10.51
N PHE A 393 21.87 -2.08 11.68
CA PHE A 393 20.53 -2.62 11.91
C PHE A 393 19.72 -1.67 12.79
N TRP A 394 18.47 -2.04 13.03
CA TRP A 394 17.58 -1.30 13.91
C TRP A 394 16.57 -2.26 14.54
N TYR A 395 15.85 -1.79 15.54
CA TYR A 395 14.86 -2.57 16.26
C TYR A 395 13.60 -1.73 16.48
N HIS A 396 12.43 -2.35 16.45
CA HIS A 396 11.16 -1.62 16.60
C HIS A 396 10.04 -2.52 17.14
N THR A 397 8.93 -1.92 17.60
CA THR A 397 7.75 -2.72 17.98
C THR A 397 7.11 -3.37 16.76
N HIS A 398 6.78 -4.65 16.87
CA HIS A 398 5.94 -5.37 15.89
C HIS A 398 4.48 -5.52 16.37
N GLN A 399 4.18 -5.11 17.61
CA GLN A 399 2.81 -4.87 18.06
C GLN A 399 2.38 -3.44 17.74
N VAL A 400 1.17 -3.27 17.16
CA VAL A 400 0.58 -2.01 16.69
C VAL A 400 1.58 -1.09 15.94
N SER A 401 2.44 -1.71 15.12
CA SER A 401 3.63 -1.09 14.53
C SER A 401 3.32 0.19 13.74
N HIS A 402 2.20 0.24 13.02
CA HIS A 402 1.78 1.39 12.22
C HIS A 402 1.52 2.69 13.04
N ILE A 403 1.27 2.55 14.35
CA ILE A 403 1.20 3.65 15.33
C ILE A 403 2.50 3.72 16.12
N GLY A 404 2.94 2.59 16.68
CA GLY A 404 4.07 2.54 17.61
C GLY A 404 5.37 3.05 17.01
N VAL A 405 5.75 2.58 15.81
CA VAL A 405 6.99 3.00 15.15
C VAL A 405 6.93 4.47 14.77
N ARG A 406 5.82 4.92 14.17
CA ARG A 406 5.55 6.33 13.81
C ARG A 406 5.59 7.29 15.01
N ARG A 407 5.34 6.78 16.21
CA ARG A 407 5.40 7.54 17.47
C ARG A 407 6.74 7.41 18.20
N GLY A 408 7.69 6.61 17.71
CA GLY A 408 9.04 6.50 18.27
C GLY A 408 9.42 5.17 18.93
N LEU A 409 8.60 4.11 18.84
CA LEU A 409 8.96 2.77 19.36
C LEU A 409 9.92 2.04 18.40
N PHE A 410 11.09 2.65 18.20
CA PHE A 410 12.23 2.10 17.50
C PHE A 410 13.55 2.61 18.08
N GLY A 411 14.65 1.93 17.76
CA GLY A 411 16.02 2.38 18.05
C GLY A 411 17.02 1.69 17.13
N THR A 412 18.31 2.02 17.26
CA THR A 412 19.35 1.51 16.36
C THR A 412 20.14 0.35 16.98
N LEU A 413 20.66 -0.54 16.12
CA LEU A 413 21.55 -1.63 16.51
C LEU A 413 22.77 -1.63 15.57
N VAL A 414 23.96 -1.37 16.11
CA VAL A 414 25.21 -1.40 15.33
C VAL A 414 26.13 -2.47 15.88
N VAL A 415 26.50 -3.44 15.04
CA VAL A 415 27.45 -4.49 15.39
C VAL A 415 28.76 -4.24 14.66
N THR A 416 29.83 -3.92 15.38
CA THR A 416 31.13 -3.61 14.79
C THR A 416 31.94 -4.89 14.54
N PRO A 417 32.63 -5.04 13.39
CA PRO A 417 33.54 -6.16 13.18
C PRO A 417 34.67 -6.12 14.21
N ARG A 418 35.05 -7.29 14.73
CA ARG A 418 35.98 -7.43 15.87
C ARG A 418 37.35 -6.78 15.65
N ASP A 419 37.85 -6.86 14.42
CA ASP A 419 39.17 -6.37 14.02
C ASP A 419 39.10 -5.10 13.14
N ALA A 420 37.94 -4.42 13.08
CA ALA A 420 37.79 -3.17 12.34
C ALA A 420 38.55 -2.03 13.02
N ALA A 421 39.29 -1.25 12.24
CA ALA A 421 39.70 0.08 12.65
C ALA A 421 38.45 0.99 12.67
N PRO A 422 38.26 1.83 13.69
CA PRO A 422 37.18 2.82 13.68
C PRO A 422 37.45 3.87 12.59
N ASP A 423 36.39 4.30 11.92
CA ASP A 423 36.40 5.54 11.12
C ASP A 423 36.57 6.74 12.08
N ASP A 424 37.23 7.82 11.63
CA ASP A 424 37.44 9.04 12.45
C ASP A 424 36.10 9.71 12.80
N VAL A 425 35.11 9.58 11.91
CA VAL A 425 33.73 10.04 12.08
C VAL A 425 32.78 8.92 11.63
N ASP A 426 32.09 8.26 12.57
CA ASP A 426 31.03 7.28 12.29
C ASP A 426 29.69 7.80 12.85
N LEU A 427 28.75 8.13 11.95
CA LEU A 427 27.47 8.73 12.30
C LEU A 427 26.30 7.78 12.00
N VAL A 428 25.51 7.47 13.02
CA VAL A 428 24.25 6.73 12.90
C VAL A 428 23.11 7.72 12.65
N LEU A 429 22.50 7.67 11.47
CA LEU A 429 21.53 8.66 10.99
C LEU A 429 20.17 8.00 10.69
N PRO A 430 19.37 7.66 11.72
CA PRO A 430 18.01 7.18 11.53
C PRO A 430 17.09 8.34 11.16
N VAL A 431 16.53 8.27 9.95
CA VAL A 431 15.54 9.24 9.45
C VAL A 431 14.14 8.80 9.86
N HIS A 432 13.35 9.75 10.37
CA HIS A 432 11.96 9.55 10.79
C HIS A 432 11.12 10.82 10.70
N THR A 433 9.80 10.69 10.56
CA THR A 433 8.85 11.81 10.46
C THR A 433 7.88 11.82 11.64
N TYR A 434 8.22 12.53 12.70
CA TYR A 434 7.35 12.70 13.88
C TYR A 434 6.31 13.81 13.61
N ASP A 435 5.02 13.49 13.70
CA ASP A 435 3.91 14.45 13.51
C ASP A 435 4.02 15.32 12.23
N GLY A 436 4.57 14.74 11.15
CA GLY A 436 4.78 15.42 9.86
C GLY A 436 6.07 16.25 9.77
N VAL A 437 6.95 16.16 10.78
CA VAL A 437 8.26 16.81 10.82
C VAL A 437 9.36 15.78 10.65
N LEU A 438 10.06 15.84 9.52
CA LEU A 438 11.23 15.02 9.22
C LEU A 438 12.39 15.39 10.16
N ALA A 439 13.01 14.39 10.77
CA ALA A 439 14.16 14.51 11.67
C ALA A 439 15.22 13.43 11.38
N ILE A 440 16.46 13.69 11.79
CA ILE A 440 17.50 12.66 11.95
C ILE A 440 17.69 12.44 13.44
N GLY A 441 17.31 11.25 13.92
CA GLY A 441 17.25 10.97 15.35
C GLY A 441 16.12 11.75 16.04
N ASP A 442 16.50 12.76 16.84
CA ASP A 442 15.65 13.79 17.44
C ASP A 442 15.89 15.19 16.84
N ASP A 443 16.81 15.33 15.88
CA ASP A 443 17.13 16.61 15.24
C ASP A 443 16.23 16.91 14.04
N ASP A 444 15.31 17.86 14.21
CA ASP A 444 14.42 18.38 13.17
C ASP A 444 14.99 19.58 12.39
N GLY A 445 16.27 19.89 12.58
CA GLY A 445 17.01 20.96 11.92
C GLY A 445 18.05 20.44 10.93
N VAL A 446 19.31 20.84 11.16
CA VAL A 446 20.49 20.43 10.39
C VAL A 446 21.57 20.05 11.37
N LEU A 447 22.02 18.79 11.32
CA LEU A 447 23.15 18.31 12.12
C LEU A 447 24.46 18.89 11.58
N GLU A 448 25.30 19.43 12.45
CA GLU A 448 26.61 20.02 12.08
C GLU A 448 27.77 19.47 12.92
N PRO A 449 28.05 18.14 12.87
CA PRO A 449 29.16 17.55 13.61
C PRO A 449 30.52 17.87 12.98
N ASP A 450 31.56 17.96 13.81
CA ASP A 450 32.93 18.23 13.39
C ASP A 450 33.50 17.08 12.53
N ALA A 451 34.02 17.42 11.35
CA ALA A 451 34.81 16.53 10.50
C ALA A 451 35.99 17.30 9.90
N ALA A 452 37.22 16.91 10.23
CA ALA A 452 38.43 17.55 9.73
C ALA A 452 38.76 17.06 8.30
N PRO A 453 39.28 17.92 7.40
CA PRO A 453 39.79 17.48 6.10
C PRO A 453 40.81 16.35 6.24
N GLY A 454 40.67 15.31 5.41
CA GLY A 454 41.47 14.08 5.46
C GLY A 454 40.94 12.99 6.43
N ALA A 455 39.95 13.29 7.27
CA ALA A 455 39.31 12.29 8.14
C ALA A 455 38.57 11.21 7.33
N SER A 456 38.58 9.98 7.82
CA SER A 456 37.69 8.91 7.36
C SER A 456 36.28 9.12 7.90
N VAL A 457 35.28 9.11 7.01
CA VAL A 457 33.87 9.36 7.37
C VAL A 457 33.00 8.21 6.93
N ARG A 458 32.19 7.69 7.87
CA ARG A 458 31.08 6.77 7.64
C ARG A 458 29.76 7.42 8.02
N LEU A 459 28.79 7.36 7.12
CA LEU A 459 27.40 7.75 7.36
C LEU A 459 26.52 6.50 7.24
N ARG A 460 25.99 6.03 8.37
CA ARG A 460 25.05 4.91 8.44
C ARG A 460 23.63 5.45 8.32
N LEU A 461 23.08 5.42 7.12
CA LEU A 461 21.72 5.89 6.83
C LEU A 461 20.73 4.78 7.16
N LEU A 462 19.71 5.08 7.95
CA LEU A 462 18.59 4.16 8.21
C LEU A 462 17.28 4.87 7.91
N ASN A 463 16.38 4.23 7.17
CA ASN A 463 15.01 4.71 7.01
C ASN A 463 14.11 3.98 8.01
N THR A 464 13.66 4.70 9.04
CA THR A 464 12.76 4.15 10.08
C THR A 464 11.30 4.54 9.88
N ASP A 465 11.01 5.22 8.76
CA ASP A 465 9.69 5.66 8.36
C ASP A 465 8.94 4.56 7.57
N SER A 466 7.66 4.79 7.27
CA SER A 466 6.86 3.88 6.43
C SER A 466 6.95 4.16 4.92
N GLU A 467 7.60 5.26 4.52
CA GLU A 467 7.77 5.68 3.14
C GLU A 467 9.26 5.75 2.76
N PRO A 468 9.63 5.59 1.48
CA PRO A 468 11.03 5.61 1.07
C PRO A 468 11.58 7.02 0.87
N HIS A 469 12.67 7.35 1.57
CA HIS A 469 13.37 8.62 1.41
C HIS A 469 14.39 8.63 0.27
N ARG A 470 14.65 9.82 -0.28
CA ARG A 470 15.68 10.11 -1.28
C ARG A 470 16.82 10.92 -0.65
N PHE A 471 17.97 10.30 -0.48
CA PHE A 471 19.18 10.95 0.01
C PHE A 471 20.05 11.48 -1.14
N GLY A 472 20.83 12.52 -0.89
CA GLY A 472 21.90 12.96 -1.79
C GLY A 472 23.09 13.51 -1.01
N LEU A 473 24.28 12.94 -1.25
CA LEU A 473 25.53 13.42 -0.64
C LEU A 473 26.29 14.32 -1.63
N ALA A 474 26.51 15.57 -1.24
CA ALA A 474 27.10 16.60 -2.08
C ALA A 474 28.38 17.18 -1.48
N GLY A 475 29.26 17.72 -2.33
CA GLY A 475 30.58 18.23 -1.93
C GLY A 475 31.71 17.20 -1.99
N THR A 476 31.39 15.90 -2.07
CA THR A 476 32.38 14.82 -2.16
C THR A 476 31.92 13.69 -3.08
N ALA A 477 32.86 12.84 -3.51
CA ALA A 477 32.57 11.52 -4.06
C ALA A 477 32.59 10.49 -2.91
N PHE A 478 31.78 9.44 -3.02
CA PHE A 478 31.61 8.45 -1.96
C PHE A 478 31.52 7.03 -2.50
N ARG A 479 31.65 6.05 -1.60
CA ARG A 479 31.34 4.64 -1.84
C ARG A 479 30.11 4.27 -1.04
N LEU A 480 29.18 3.53 -1.64
CA LEU A 480 28.16 2.80 -0.89
C LEU A 480 28.83 1.52 -0.39
N ALA A 481 29.23 1.52 0.88
CA ALA A 481 30.08 0.49 1.48
C ALA A 481 29.28 -0.73 1.92
N ALA A 482 28.05 -0.55 2.42
CA ALA A 482 27.15 -1.63 2.79
C ALA A 482 25.70 -1.30 2.45
N VAL A 483 24.91 -2.34 2.19
CA VAL A 483 23.46 -2.29 2.02
C VAL A 483 22.83 -3.28 3.00
N ASP A 484 21.80 -2.88 3.73
CA ASP A 484 21.07 -3.72 4.69
C ASP A 484 21.99 -4.52 5.64
N GLY A 485 23.03 -3.85 6.13
CA GLY A 485 24.01 -4.44 7.05
C GLY A 485 24.94 -5.50 6.44
N ARG A 486 25.05 -5.57 5.10
CA ARG A 486 25.99 -6.45 4.38
C ARG A 486 26.88 -5.61 3.45
N ASP A 487 28.18 -5.86 3.49
CA ASP A 487 29.16 -5.12 2.70
C ASP A 487 28.95 -5.32 1.19
N VAL A 488 29.14 -4.25 0.42
CA VAL A 488 29.15 -4.27 -1.05
C VAL A 488 30.51 -4.77 -1.52
N HIS A 489 30.52 -5.75 -2.41
CA HIS A 489 31.75 -6.23 -3.05
C HIS A 489 32.31 -5.19 -4.05
N GLU A 490 33.61 -4.91 -3.95
CA GLU A 490 34.35 -3.92 -4.75
C GLU A 490 33.61 -2.58 -5.01
N PRO A 491 33.28 -1.80 -3.96
CA PRO A 491 32.46 -0.60 -4.10
C PRO A 491 33.22 0.54 -4.78
N GLY A 492 32.75 0.95 -5.97
CA GLY A 492 33.33 2.05 -6.76
C GLY A 492 32.94 3.44 -6.27
N GLU A 493 33.74 4.46 -6.60
CA GLU A 493 33.38 5.85 -6.27
C GLU A 493 32.25 6.37 -7.17
N VAL A 494 31.29 7.05 -6.55
CA VAL A 494 30.16 7.72 -7.19
C VAL A 494 30.01 9.14 -6.66
N SER A 495 29.46 10.02 -7.51
CA SER A 495 29.12 11.41 -7.19
C SER A 495 27.88 11.80 -7.98
N GLU A 496 27.18 12.85 -7.52
CA GLU A 496 25.95 13.37 -8.15
C GLU A 496 24.87 12.28 -8.37
N ARG A 497 24.78 11.35 -7.42
CA ARG A 497 23.76 10.30 -7.39
C ARG A 497 22.86 10.45 -6.19
N ALA A 498 21.57 10.31 -6.42
CA ALA A 498 20.60 10.14 -5.36
C ALA A 498 20.53 8.68 -4.93
N LEU A 499 20.39 8.45 -3.63
CA LEU A 499 20.21 7.12 -3.03
C LEU A 499 18.76 7.04 -2.55
N ARG A 500 17.98 6.12 -3.11
CA ARG A 500 16.62 5.88 -2.62
C ARG A 500 16.63 4.69 -1.68
N LEU A 501 16.12 4.89 -0.47
CA LEU A 501 16.18 3.92 0.64
C LEU A 501 14.76 3.43 0.97
N PRO A 502 14.42 2.13 0.85
CA PRO A 502 13.13 1.61 1.29
C PRO A 502 12.84 1.93 2.76
N ALA A 503 11.57 1.92 3.16
CA ALA A 503 11.21 1.82 4.59
C ALA A 503 11.91 0.59 5.19
N GLY A 504 12.60 0.73 6.32
CA GLY A 504 13.40 -0.34 6.94
C GLY A 504 14.77 -0.62 6.29
N GLY A 505 15.08 0.02 5.16
CA GLY A 505 16.36 -0.12 4.48
C GLY A 505 17.50 0.63 5.16
N ARG A 506 18.75 0.13 5.01
CA ARG A 506 19.97 0.79 5.50
C ARG A 506 21.05 0.88 4.42
N TYR A 507 21.77 2.00 4.37
CA TYR A 507 22.97 2.19 3.54
C TYR A 507 24.12 2.77 4.39
N ASP A 508 25.29 2.14 4.36
CA ASP A 508 26.52 2.75 4.88
C ASP A 508 27.25 3.46 3.73
N LEU A 509 27.49 4.76 3.86
CA LEU A 509 28.31 5.53 2.92
C LEU A 509 29.69 5.78 3.52
N THR A 510 30.75 5.67 2.72
CA THR A 510 32.11 6.01 3.15
C THR A 510 32.78 6.98 2.19
N PHE A 511 33.55 7.92 2.74
CA PHE A 511 34.39 8.85 1.98
C PHE A 511 35.53 9.40 2.87
N THR A 512 36.53 9.99 2.25
CA THR A 512 37.52 10.83 2.96
C THR A 512 37.03 12.27 2.91
N MET A 513 37.00 12.95 4.06
CA MET A 513 36.53 14.33 4.17
C MET A 513 37.40 15.27 3.30
N PRO A 514 36.82 16.02 2.34
CA PRO A 514 37.57 16.95 1.50
C PRO A 514 37.93 18.26 2.25
N ASP A 515 38.71 19.13 1.60
CA ASP A 515 39.03 20.48 2.11
C ASP A 515 37.83 21.45 2.10
N GLY A 516 36.69 21.05 1.51
CA GLY A 516 35.48 21.85 1.37
C GLY A 516 34.27 21.24 2.10
N PRO A 517 33.14 21.95 2.16
CA PRO A 517 31.95 21.49 2.86
C PRO A 517 31.31 20.29 2.15
N VAL A 518 30.80 19.35 2.95
CA VAL A 518 29.99 18.20 2.51
C VAL A 518 28.62 18.33 3.15
N ALA A 519 27.55 18.06 2.38
CA ALA A 519 26.19 18.08 2.89
C ALA A 519 25.40 16.84 2.47
N LEU A 520 24.63 16.28 3.40
CA LEU A 520 23.62 15.27 3.13
C LEU A 520 22.26 15.97 3.02
N THR A 521 21.57 15.72 1.92
CA THR A 521 20.16 16.05 1.77
C THR A 521 19.27 14.82 1.97
N VAL A 522 18.06 15.05 2.48
CA VAL A 522 16.97 14.08 2.57
C VAL A 522 15.73 14.71 1.96
N ASP A 523 15.17 14.07 0.94
CA ASP A 523 14.05 14.53 0.10
C ASP A 523 14.20 15.93 -0.53
N GLY A 524 15.44 16.41 -0.59
CA GLY A 524 15.83 17.70 -1.18
C GLY A 524 16.23 18.77 -0.17
N ASP A 525 15.90 18.59 1.11
CA ASP A 525 16.32 19.47 2.20
C ASP A 525 17.70 19.05 2.72
N VAL A 526 18.58 19.99 3.05
CA VAL A 526 19.83 19.69 3.78
C VAL A 526 19.51 19.31 5.22
N ARG A 527 20.11 18.22 5.70
CA ARG A 527 19.91 17.70 7.08
C ARG A 527 21.20 17.36 7.82
N LEU A 528 22.33 17.33 7.13
CA LEU A 528 23.67 17.23 7.71
C LEU A 528 24.62 18.16 6.95
N ARG A 529 25.48 18.89 7.65
CA ARG A 529 26.66 19.56 7.09
C ARG A 529 27.92 19.12 7.82
N LEU A 530 29.01 19.00 7.08
CA LEU A 530 30.35 18.66 7.57
C LEU A 530 31.33 19.66 6.96
N GLY A 531 32.24 20.22 7.76
CA GLY A 531 33.31 21.11 7.27
C GLY A 531 32.86 22.50 6.79
N GLY A 532 31.60 22.88 6.98
CA GLY A 532 31.11 24.26 6.77
C GLY A 532 29.77 24.37 6.03
N ASP A 533 29.32 25.62 5.86
CA ASP A 533 28.03 25.94 5.26
C ASP A 533 27.96 25.55 3.77
N SER A 534 26.97 24.74 3.41
CA SER A 534 26.56 24.53 2.02
C SER A 534 25.08 24.12 1.94
N ASP A 535 24.39 24.62 0.91
CA ASP A 535 22.98 24.31 0.59
C ASP A 535 22.82 23.81 -0.86
N PRO A 536 23.30 22.59 -1.17
CA PRO A 536 23.23 22.02 -2.51
C PRO A 536 21.84 21.50 -2.87
N SER A 537 21.44 21.65 -4.14
CA SER A 537 20.21 21.05 -4.66
C SER A 537 20.51 19.71 -5.35
N THR A 538 19.98 18.61 -4.79
CA THR A 538 20.22 17.24 -5.27
C THR A 538 19.00 16.60 -5.93
N GLY A 539 17.82 17.22 -5.86
CA GLY A 539 16.54 16.61 -6.27
C GLY A 539 16.48 16.17 -7.74
N GLY A 540 17.27 16.81 -8.62
CA GLY A 540 17.39 16.45 -10.04
C GLY A 540 18.40 15.34 -10.36
N TRP A 541 19.15 14.83 -9.38
CA TRP A 541 20.19 13.84 -9.60
C TRP A 541 19.61 12.47 -10.01
N PRO A 542 20.25 11.75 -10.95
CA PRO A 542 19.86 10.39 -11.27
C PRO A 542 20.10 9.47 -10.06
N GLU A 543 19.24 8.47 -9.92
CA GLU A 543 19.37 7.47 -8.85
C GLU A 543 20.61 6.58 -9.07
N LEU A 544 21.24 6.14 -7.99
CA LEU A 544 22.12 4.98 -7.99
C LEU A 544 21.26 3.72 -7.88
N ASP A 545 21.56 2.72 -8.70
CA ASP A 545 20.87 1.44 -8.70
C ASP A 545 21.79 0.36 -8.09
N PRO A 546 21.58 -0.08 -6.84
CA PRO A 546 22.47 -1.03 -6.16
C PRO A 546 22.65 -2.35 -6.92
N LEU A 547 21.63 -2.77 -7.68
CA LEU A 547 21.62 -3.99 -8.50
C LEU A 547 22.70 -4.03 -9.61
N HIS A 548 23.24 -2.85 -9.95
CA HIS A 548 24.25 -2.65 -10.98
C HIS A 548 25.47 -1.87 -10.44
N TYR A 549 25.69 -1.87 -9.13
CA TYR A 549 26.81 -1.19 -8.44
C TYR A 549 27.70 -2.18 -7.68
N GLY A 550 28.97 -1.84 -7.50
CA GLY A 550 30.00 -2.77 -7.01
C GLY A 550 30.50 -3.73 -8.10
N GLY A 551 31.51 -4.53 -7.78
CA GLY A 551 32.01 -5.61 -8.63
C GLY A 551 31.22 -6.91 -8.37
N PRO A 552 30.97 -7.74 -9.39
CA PRO A 552 30.33 -9.04 -9.19
C PRO A 552 31.20 -9.99 -8.37
N ASP A 553 30.56 -10.93 -7.68
CA ASP A 553 31.18 -12.00 -6.90
C ASP A 553 30.35 -13.29 -7.05
N ASP A 554 30.86 -14.42 -6.56
CA ASP A 554 30.19 -15.72 -6.63
C ASP A 554 28.86 -15.70 -5.83
N VAL A 555 27.81 -16.29 -6.41
CA VAL A 555 26.46 -16.38 -5.81
C VAL A 555 26.02 -17.84 -5.66
N PRO A 556 25.29 -18.19 -4.59
CA PRO A 556 24.85 -19.58 -4.35
C PRO A 556 23.79 -20.07 -5.34
N PHE A 557 23.04 -19.17 -5.98
CA PHE A 557 21.98 -19.50 -6.94
C PHE A 557 21.72 -18.34 -7.91
N THR A 558 21.11 -18.66 -9.06
CA THR A 558 20.84 -17.74 -10.18
C THR A 558 19.42 -17.95 -10.73
N LEU A 559 18.99 -17.12 -11.69
CA LEU A 559 17.68 -17.29 -12.36
C LEU A 559 17.44 -18.67 -12.99
N ASP A 560 18.52 -19.37 -13.37
CA ASP A 560 18.50 -20.68 -14.02
C ASP A 560 18.67 -21.86 -13.02
N THR A 561 18.78 -21.58 -11.72
CA THR A 561 18.83 -22.61 -10.67
C THR A 561 17.50 -23.36 -10.57
N GLU A 562 17.56 -24.68 -10.35
CA GLU A 562 16.39 -25.47 -9.97
C GLU A 562 16.05 -25.19 -8.50
N TYR A 563 14.84 -24.68 -8.24
CA TYR A 563 14.35 -24.31 -6.91
C TYR A 563 13.37 -25.34 -6.37
N ASP A 564 13.50 -25.69 -5.08
CA ASP A 564 12.57 -26.59 -4.38
C ASP A 564 11.19 -25.94 -4.16
N ARG A 565 11.16 -24.60 -4.05
CA ARG A 565 9.97 -23.77 -3.86
C ARG A 565 10.00 -22.53 -4.74
N HIS A 566 8.89 -22.21 -5.40
CA HIS A 566 8.72 -20.96 -6.16
C HIS A 566 7.38 -20.29 -5.84
N PHE A 567 7.41 -19.25 -5.01
CA PHE A 567 6.21 -18.47 -4.68
C PHE A 567 6.09 -17.23 -5.57
N THR A 568 4.89 -16.95 -6.07
CA THR A 568 4.56 -15.69 -6.73
C THR A 568 3.70 -14.83 -5.81
N MET A 569 4.12 -13.59 -5.56
CA MET A 569 3.41 -12.63 -4.71
C MET A 569 2.98 -11.41 -5.54
N VAL A 570 1.69 -11.30 -5.81
CA VAL A 570 1.10 -10.15 -6.51
C VAL A 570 0.60 -9.14 -5.48
N LEU A 571 1.31 -8.02 -5.37
CA LEU A 571 1.00 -6.89 -4.51
C LEU A 571 0.00 -5.97 -5.23
N ASP A 572 -1.18 -5.81 -4.65
CA ASP A 572 -2.33 -5.17 -5.30
C ASP A 572 -3.28 -4.55 -4.27
N ARG A 573 -4.21 -3.70 -4.72
CA ARG A 573 -5.23 -3.09 -3.85
C ARG A 573 -6.62 -3.46 -4.33
N GLY A 574 -7.48 -3.94 -3.43
CA GLY A 574 -8.78 -4.52 -3.82
C GLY A 574 -9.72 -4.82 -2.65
N ALA A 575 -10.91 -5.29 -2.96
CA ALA A 575 -11.86 -5.76 -1.94
C ALA A 575 -11.43 -7.14 -1.40
N ALA A 576 -11.15 -7.24 -0.11
CA ALA A 576 -10.71 -8.47 0.55
C ALA A 576 -11.29 -8.60 1.97
N MET A 577 -11.05 -9.74 2.61
CA MET A 577 -11.26 -9.90 4.05
C MET A 577 -9.97 -9.55 4.79
N VAL A 578 -10.08 -8.63 5.76
CA VAL A 578 -9.03 -8.30 6.73
C VAL A 578 -9.59 -8.59 8.12
N ASP A 579 -8.93 -9.46 8.88
CA ASP A 579 -9.35 -9.89 10.23
C ASP A 579 -10.83 -10.31 10.34
N GLY A 580 -11.30 -11.04 9.32
CA GLY A 580 -12.67 -11.53 9.23
C GLY A 580 -13.72 -10.47 8.87
N ARG A 581 -13.31 -9.23 8.56
CA ARG A 581 -14.17 -8.11 8.15
C ARG A 581 -13.90 -7.73 6.68
N PRO A 582 -14.93 -7.40 5.86
CA PRO A 582 -14.71 -6.96 4.49
C PRO A 582 -14.16 -5.53 4.45
N ALA A 583 -13.05 -5.33 3.72
CA ALA A 583 -12.37 -4.05 3.58
C ALA A 583 -11.91 -3.80 2.14
N PHE A 584 -11.64 -2.53 1.80
CA PHE A 584 -10.84 -2.19 0.62
C PHE A 584 -9.39 -2.07 1.06
N ALA A 585 -8.64 -3.12 0.80
CA ALA A 585 -7.41 -3.49 1.50
C ALA A 585 -6.19 -3.43 0.59
N GLN A 586 -5.01 -3.35 1.20
CA GLN A 586 -3.76 -3.74 0.54
C GLN A 586 -3.67 -5.27 0.59
N THR A 587 -3.37 -5.91 -0.53
CA THR A 587 -3.57 -7.36 -0.71
C THR A 587 -2.36 -8.06 -1.33
N VAL A 588 -2.14 -9.31 -0.93
CA VAL A 588 -1.23 -10.24 -1.58
C VAL A 588 -2.06 -11.33 -2.24
N ASN A 589 -1.88 -11.54 -3.54
CA ASN A 589 -2.64 -12.53 -4.33
C ASN A 589 -4.18 -12.40 -4.14
N GLY A 590 -4.66 -11.16 -4.03
CA GLY A 590 -6.08 -10.82 -3.87
C GLY A 590 -6.68 -11.05 -2.49
N ARG A 591 -5.84 -11.22 -1.46
CA ARG A 591 -6.26 -11.49 -0.07
C ARG A 591 -5.56 -10.56 0.90
N GLY A 592 -6.25 -10.22 1.98
CA GLY A 592 -5.67 -9.54 3.14
C GLY A 592 -5.42 -10.54 4.29
N HIS A 593 -4.60 -10.13 5.25
CA HIS A 593 -4.35 -10.86 6.50
C HIS A 593 -5.66 -11.20 7.26
N PRO A 594 -5.78 -12.38 7.92
CA PRO A 594 -4.93 -13.57 7.87
C PRO A 594 -5.36 -14.55 6.76
N SER A 595 -6.08 -14.08 5.72
CA SER A 595 -6.63 -14.93 4.66
C SER A 595 -5.61 -15.30 3.57
N ILE A 596 -4.43 -14.66 3.56
CA ILE A 596 -3.32 -15.01 2.68
C ILE A 596 -2.74 -16.36 3.15
N PRO A 597 -2.61 -17.39 2.29
CA PRO A 597 -2.00 -18.65 2.66
C PRO A 597 -0.56 -18.48 3.16
N GLU A 598 -0.17 -19.25 4.18
CA GLU A 598 1.22 -19.33 4.63
C GLU A 598 2.11 -19.96 3.56
N GLN A 599 3.34 -19.47 3.39
CA GLN A 599 4.34 -20.08 2.51
C GLN A 599 5.06 -21.19 3.26
N LEU A 600 4.82 -22.45 2.87
CA LEU A 600 5.39 -23.63 3.53
C LEU A 600 6.74 -24.02 2.90
N VAL A 601 7.77 -24.14 3.73
CA VAL A 601 9.13 -24.57 3.34
C VAL A 601 9.62 -25.70 4.24
N ALA A 602 10.59 -26.48 3.77
CA ALA A 602 11.41 -27.36 4.58
C ALA A 602 12.79 -26.72 4.83
N GLU A 603 13.48 -27.15 5.89
CA GLU A 603 14.85 -26.73 6.15
C GLU A 603 15.78 -27.22 5.01
N GLY A 604 16.55 -26.29 4.44
CA GLY A 604 17.41 -26.51 3.29
C GLY A 604 16.73 -26.34 1.92
N ASP A 605 15.42 -26.05 1.84
CA ASP A 605 14.77 -25.72 0.56
C ASP A 605 15.45 -24.49 -0.08
N LEU A 606 15.80 -24.56 -1.37
CA LEU A 606 16.10 -23.38 -2.16
C LEU A 606 14.80 -22.71 -2.60
N VAL A 607 14.57 -21.49 -2.12
CA VAL A 607 13.31 -20.76 -2.30
C VAL A 607 13.50 -19.57 -3.23
N ARG A 608 12.67 -19.50 -4.29
CA ARG A 608 12.53 -18.30 -5.13
C ARG A 608 11.21 -17.60 -4.85
N PHE A 609 11.25 -16.28 -4.74
CA PHE A 609 10.09 -15.41 -4.78
C PHE A 609 10.10 -14.59 -6.07
N THR A 610 8.96 -14.57 -6.78
CA THR A 610 8.69 -13.57 -7.82
C THR A 610 7.65 -12.59 -7.27
N VAL A 611 8.07 -11.37 -6.96
CA VAL A 611 7.26 -10.33 -6.30
C VAL A 611 6.88 -9.26 -7.33
N VAL A 612 5.59 -8.98 -7.46
CA VAL A 612 5.04 -8.19 -8.57
C VAL A 612 4.15 -7.10 -8.00
N ASN A 613 4.46 -5.83 -8.24
CA ASN A 613 3.61 -4.72 -7.80
C ASN A 613 2.70 -4.23 -8.94
N ARG A 614 1.42 -4.61 -8.83
CA ARG A 614 0.33 -4.20 -9.73
C ARG A 614 -0.35 -2.90 -9.29
N SER A 615 -0.16 -2.49 -8.04
CA SER A 615 -0.76 -1.28 -7.45
C SER A 615 -0.08 0.01 -7.95
N LEU A 616 -0.60 1.16 -7.51
CA LEU A 616 -0.03 2.48 -7.80
C LEU A 616 0.84 3.03 -6.65
N GLU A 617 1.01 2.25 -5.58
CA GLU A 617 1.75 2.60 -4.37
C GLU A 617 3.02 1.74 -4.29
N THR A 618 4.08 2.23 -3.63
CA THR A 618 5.34 1.49 -3.49
C THR A 618 5.24 0.52 -2.31
N HIS A 619 5.84 -0.66 -2.42
CA HIS A 619 5.83 -1.67 -1.37
C HIS A 619 7.26 -2.10 -1.05
N PRO A 620 7.92 -1.50 -0.04
CA PRO A 620 9.12 -2.08 0.54
C PRO A 620 8.72 -3.41 1.16
N TRP A 621 9.33 -4.50 0.71
CA TRP A 621 8.93 -5.86 1.05
C TRP A 621 9.98 -6.50 1.95
N HIS A 622 9.57 -6.92 3.15
CA HIS A 622 10.43 -7.41 4.23
C HIS A 622 10.14 -8.88 4.57
N LEU A 623 11.20 -9.68 4.70
CA LEU A 623 11.15 -11.06 5.18
C LEU A 623 11.97 -11.18 6.46
N HIS A 624 11.35 -11.66 7.54
CA HIS A 624 12.05 -11.87 8.81
C HIS A 624 13.00 -13.09 8.74
N GLY A 625 14.10 -13.00 9.51
CA GLY A 625 15.00 -14.13 9.79
C GLY A 625 15.84 -14.62 8.61
N HIS A 626 15.76 -13.98 7.44
CA HIS A 626 16.49 -14.35 6.22
C HIS A 626 16.87 -13.11 5.42
N GLY A 627 18.11 -13.03 4.96
CA GLY A 627 18.46 -12.19 3.81
C GLY A 627 18.04 -12.86 2.50
N VAL A 628 17.48 -12.09 1.56
CA VAL A 628 17.23 -12.53 0.18
C VAL A 628 18.26 -11.92 -0.76
N LEU A 629 18.75 -12.71 -1.72
CA LEU A 629 19.59 -12.23 -2.81
C LEU A 629 18.70 -11.81 -3.98
N VAL A 630 18.90 -10.59 -4.46
CA VAL A 630 18.19 -10.07 -5.64
C VAL A 630 18.82 -10.63 -6.92
N LEU A 631 18.06 -11.43 -7.66
CA LEU A 631 18.51 -12.07 -8.91
C LEU A 631 18.24 -11.18 -10.12
N ALA A 632 17.06 -10.54 -10.16
CA ALA A 632 16.65 -9.69 -11.27
C ALA A 632 15.56 -8.69 -10.87
N ARG A 633 15.49 -7.59 -11.62
CA ARG A 633 14.35 -6.66 -11.64
C ARG A 633 13.90 -6.40 -13.08
N ASP A 634 12.60 -6.48 -13.34
CA ASP A 634 11.97 -6.38 -14.66
C ASP A 634 12.62 -7.32 -15.71
N GLY A 635 12.97 -8.54 -15.28
CA GLY A 635 13.67 -9.53 -16.13
C GLY A 635 15.12 -9.17 -16.48
N ARG A 636 15.68 -8.11 -15.89
CA ARG A 636 17.09 -7.72 -16.02
C ARG A 636 17.86 -8.29 -14.83
N ALA A 637 18.78 -9.22 -15.10
CA ALA A 637 19.59 -9.84 -14.05
C ALA A 637 20.49 -8.82 -13.34
N ALA A 638 20.83 -9.11 -12.08
CA ALA A 638 21.87 -8.41 -11.34
C ALA A 638 23.21 -8.43 -12.08
N THR A 639 24.00 -7.35 -11.97
CA THR A 639 25.34 -7.28 -12.59
C THR A 639 26.41 -6.62 -11.72
N GLY A 640 26.02 -6.02 -10.59
CA GLY A 640 26.95 -5.47 -9.60
C GLY A 640 27.33 -6.52 -8.56
N SER A 641 27.67 -6.06 -7.36
CA SER A 641 27.80 -6.89 -6.16
C SER A 641 26.55 -7.76 -5.94
N PRO A 642 26.69 -8.99 -5.41
CA PRO A 642 25.56 -9.74 -4.88
C PRO A 642 24.77 -8.89 -3.89
N LEU A 643 23.53 -8.55 -4.25
CA LEU A 643 22.69 -7.66 -3.47
C LEU A 643 21.82 -8.48 -2.51
N TRP A 644 22.37 -8.72 -1.32
CA TRP A 644 21.66 -9.34 -0.20
C TRP A 644 20.96 -8.28 0.64
N VAL A 645 19.66 -8.43 0.81
CA VAL A 645 18.78 -7.46 1.51
C VAL A 645 17.77 -8.22 2.36
N ASP A 646 17.34 -7.62 3.46
CA ASP A 646 16.12 -8.08 4.16
C ASP A 646 14.90 -7.27 3.73
N THR A 647 15.08 -6.05 3.18
CA THR A 647 13.98 -5.25 2.63
C THR A 647 14.29 -4.64 1.26
N PHE A 648 13.42 -4.87 0.27
CA PHE A 648 13.55 -4.32 -1.08
C PHE A 648 12.30 -3.58 -1.56
N ASP A 649 12.48 -2.45 -2.24
CA ASP A 649 11.40 -1.58 -2.70
C ASP A 649 10.80 -2.03 -4.04
N VAL A 650 9.63 -2.67 -4.00
CA VAL A 650 8.89 -3.08 -5.20
C VAL A 650 8.01 -1.93 -5.68
N ARG A 651 8.41 -1.23 -6.74
CA ARG A 651 7.70 -0.01 -7.22
C ARG A 651 6.53 -0.33 -8.15
N PRO A 652 5.57 0.59 -8.33
CA PRO A 652 4.46 0.42 -9.28
C PRO A 652 4.92 0.04 -10.68
N GLY A 653 4.55 -1.18 -11.12
CA GLY A 653 4.96 -1.72 -12.41
C GLY A 653 6.08 -2.75 -12.36
N GLU A 654 6.82 -2.87 -11.25
CA GLU A 654 8.02 -3.71 -11.19
C GLU A 654 7.73 -5.17 -10.88
N VAL A 655 8.63 -6.03 -11.38
CA VAL A 655 8.73 -7.45 -11.05
C VAL A 655 10.13 -7.73 -10.51
N TRP A 656 10.22 -8.27 -9.30
CA TRP A 656 11.47 -8.65 -8.64
C TRP A 656 11.55 -10.16 -8.52
N ASP A 657 12.67 -10.74 -8.95
CA ASP A 657 13.03 -12.12 -8.64
C ASP A 657 14.12 -12.11 -7.56
N VAL A 658 13.79 -12.66 -6.40
CA VAL A 658 14.70 -12.79 -5.25
C VAL A 658 14.71 -14.25 -4.79
N ALA A 659 15.80 -14.70 -4.16
CA ALA A 659 15.88 -16.05 -3.62
C ALA A 659 16.72 -16.14 -2.35
N PHE A 660 16.51 -17.21 -1.58
CA PHE A 660 17.20 -17.52 -0.34
C PHE A 660 17.22 -19.04 -0.10
N GLU A 661 18.08 -19.49 0.82
CA GLU A 661 18.06 -20.84 1.37
C GLU A 661 17.27 -20.84 2.67
N ALA A 662 16.33 -21.76 2.84
CA ALA A 662 15.55 -21.91 4.07
C ALA A 662 16.40 -22.53 5.21
N ASN A 663 17.31 -21.75 5.79
CA ASN A 663 18.31 -22.20 6.77
C ASN A 663 18.10 -21.69 8.21
N ASN A 664 17.02 -20.96 8.49
CA ASN A 664 16.67 -20.46 9.82
C ASN A 664 15.26 -20.95 10.22
N PRO A 665 15.12 -22.16 10.80
CA PRO A 665 13.82 -22.75 11.11
C PRO A 665 12.92 -21.86 11.97
N GLY A 666 11.63 -21.77 11.60
CA GLY A 666 10.71 -20.87 12.32
C GLY A 666 9.33 -20.67 11.72
N VAL A 667 8.63 -19.67 12.26
CA VAL A 667 7.43 -19.07 11.69
C VAL A 667 7.68 -17.57 11.56
N TRP A 668 8.01 -17.14 10.35
CA TRP A 668 8.54 -15.82 10.06
C TRP A 668 7.49 -14.94 9.41
N MET A 669 7.44 -13.67 9.80
CA MET A 669 6.60 -12.69 9.11
C MET A 669 7.22 -12.35 7.75
N ASN A 670 6.35 -12.17 6.75
CA ASN A 670 6.72 -11.77 5.40
C ASN A 670 5.67 -10.73 4.95
N HIS A 671 6.05 -9.46 4.83
CA HIS A 671 5.10 -8.36 4.78
C HIS A 671 5.60 -7.11 4.05
N CYS A 672 4.68 -6.19 3.77
CA CYS A 672 5.03 -4.85 3.34
C CYS A 672 5.51 -4.01 4.54
N HIS A 673 6.70 -3.42 4.47
CA HIS A 673 7.28 -2.55 5.48
C HIS A 673 6.78 -1.08 5.39
N ASN A 674 5.84 -0.79 4.48
CA ASN A 674 4.93 0.32 4.71
C ASN A 674 3.93 -0.15 5.78
N LEU A 675 4.14 0.25 7.04
CA LEU A 675 3.38 -0.29 8.17
C LEU A 675 1.85 -0.04 8.06
N PRO A 676 1.37 1.08 7.50
CA PRO A 676 -0.04 1.22 7.10
C PRO A 676 -0.54 0.17 6.09
N HIS A 677 0.30 -0.30 5.15
CA HIS A 677 -0.06 -1.37 4.22
C HIS A 677 -0.06 -2.75 4.89
N ALA A 678 0.86 -2.99 5.84
CA ALA A 678 0.86 -4.18 6.68
C ALA A 678 -0.47 -4.31 7.43
N GLU A 679 -0.84 -3.27 8.19
CA GLU A 679 -2.11 -3.15 8.93
C GLU A 679 -3.33 -3.32 8.00
N GLN A 680 -3.29 -2.75 6.79
CA GLN A 680 -4.36 -2.88 5.80
C GLN A 680 -4.45 -4.27 5.16
N GLY A 681 -3.57 -5.22 5.48
CA GLY A 681 -3.68 -6.62 5.11
C GLY A 681 -2.48 -7.22 4.38
N MET A 682 -1.41 -6.49 4.07
CA MET A 682 -0.20 -7.05 3.44
C MET A 682 0.75 -7.71 4.45
N MET A 683 0.23 -8.67 5.21
CA MET A 683 1.00 -9.51 6.14
C MET A 683 0.67 -11.00 5.92
N LEU A 684 1.68 -11.80 5.62
CA LEU A 684 1.61 -13.27 5.62
C LEU A 684 2.79 -13.86 6.40
N ARG A 685 2.88 -15.19 6.41
CA ARG A 685 3.93 -15.92 7.11
C ARG A 685 4.64 -16.90 6.19
N LEU A 686 5.96 -16.97 6.30
CA LEU A 686 6.77 -18.12 5.87
C LEU A 686 6.86 -19.09 7.06
N ARG A 687 6.45 -20.33 6.88
CA ARG A 687 6.47 -21.34 7.95
C ARG A 687 7.26 -22.57 7.52
N TYR A 688 8.12 -23.02 8.41
CA TYR A 688 8.82 -24.29 8.25
C TYR A 688 7.92 -25.48 8.59
N ASP A 689 8.05 -26.57 7.83
CA ASP A 689 7.37 -27.83 8.14
C ASP A 689 7.82 -28.34 9.52
N GLY A 690 6.90 -28.97 10.24
CA GLY A 690 7.13 -29.38 11.62
C GLY A 690 7.31 -28.27 12.66
N VAL A 691 7.27 -26.97 12.30
CA VAL A 691 7.32 -25.87 13.29
C VAL A 691 5.92 -25.31 13.58
N THR A 692 5.61 -25.09 14.86
CA THR A 692 4.35 -24.49 15.31
C THR A 692 4.58 -23.13 15.94
N ALA A 693 3.81 -22.13 15.48
CA ALA A 693 3.72 -20.80 16.08
C ALA A 693 3.25 -20.86 17.55
N VAL A 694 3.45 -19.77 18.29
CA VAL A 694 2.79 -19.58 19.58
C VAL A 694 1.27 -19.68 19.38
N GLY A 695 0.63 -20.46 20.26
CA GLY A 695 -0.79 -20.78 20.16
C GLY A 695 -1.69 -19.58 20.47
N GLY A 696 -1.81 -18.67 19.51
CA GLY A 696 -2.68 -17.52 19.58
C GLY A 696 -4.14 -17.95 19.71
N GLY A 697 -4.66 -17.96 20.94
CA GLY A 697 -6.08 -17.74 21.15
C GLY A 697 -6.44 -16.40 20.51
N HIS A 698 -7.50 -16.34 19.73
CA HIS A 698 -7.98 -15.09 19.17
C HIS A 698 -8.29 -14.09 20.30
N ALA A 699 -7.36 -13.16 20.54
CA ALA A 699 -7.69 -11.87 21.14
C ALA A 699 -8.59 -11.17 20.12
N GLY A 700 -9.91 -11.25 20.34
CA GLY A 700 -10.89 -10.73 19.39
C GLY A 700 -10.85 -9.21 19.33
N HIS A 701 -10.65 -8.67 18.11
CA HIS A 701 -10.97 -7.30 17.74
C HIS A 701 -12.47 -7.10 17.51
#